data_AF-D9QZA7-F1
#
_entry.id   AF-D9QZA7-F1
#
_cell.length_a   1.000
_cell.length_b   1.000
_cell.length_c   1.000
_cell.angle_alpha   90.00
_cell.angle_beta   90.00
_cell.angle_gamma   90.00
#
_symmetry.space_group_name_H-M   'P 1'
#
loop_
_entity.id
_entity.type
_entity.pdbx_description
1 polymer ?
#
loop_
_entity_poly.entity_id
_entity_poly.type
_entity_poly.pdbx_seq_one_letter_code
_entity_poly.pdbx_strand_id
1 'polypeptide(L)'
;MNKKCGIKLSKMRYLYKGLGILFGCLILWVSLREGKRLHFLEMEMMPSEQNFVINVGANGKNVEVFAAEKGVHVEIGYSEGLEEQQTRLTIKGTIRDKVSDSTPVHLLLFGLDNTENWQWEMLSSVGLSSIQYDKGEMINIRAYLFLYAAGIFGILGLFLLFKNNGTKRNYAKERLLEFMDGAENQAAFEAGKRWFFIQDRRRYWNRCLILLFACGSGLYIFQEYLYQWFFLNSKDHIGLVFMLTLSIVSLGGAFEAYWAKKHMEVLTRENRPLTAAAAFLMEAAYGSYWHQSYCKKQVHNAAVGLARAGRYVQALKLADHEWKGVEEKKQMQLAHSNLRQVCFLGLERQQDLEAEFVNQKQLVKKYPGLKRMGEALILLTTIKKAYMDQKFAQVEAYINVYCERYPDAYHHIPLMPIEMKVYEQTGEIEKAKNICSHLLSYSPENIAVREAMEYGTCTYVESPGFLKDKTGFVLRMVMTGVLGFYIVLLGSVMFLGPHHWGADETEIYDETKAEKIIPRINESVTEKAEDESMETEESEAEQEPTFEIPASQAPGIKMDLPKDWNGLTVRKEFEGGCSFHQKKSYDLIGDGVLFYLQVYTDCSYVNLPDYEVWGYDGSYVYVMSRPTDVTFYMEDSAISEEYHNMLREISQIRDTFRIQSDTAKYDGYEFVFPNSSHSMLQEPDLWNLSAGRLRIAKNEIYARHGRLFTDEELQKYFNQCSWYEGTIAPEDFLENMLNETERFNIRLIQEQQKK
;
A
#
# COMPACT_ATOMS: atom_id res chain seq x y z
N MET A 1 13.86 46.79 7.11
CA MET A 1 13.43 45.43 6.71
C MET A 1 12.56 44.83 7.82
N ASN A 2 11.25 45.05 7.82
CA ASN A 2 10.35 44.52 8.87
C ASN A 2 8.94 44.18 8.34
N LYS A 3 8.79 43.90 7.04
CA LYS A 3 7.57 43.24 6.55
C LYS A 3 7.71 41.74 6.87
N LYS A 4 7.12 41.31 7.98
CA LYS A 4 6.88 39.87 8.19
C LYS A 4 5.93 39.42 7.09
N CYS A 5 6.33 38.45 6.28
CA CYS A 5 5.43 37.70 5.41
C CYS A 5 4.43 36.97 6.31
N GLY A 6 3.34 37.65 6.67
CA GLY A 6 2.36 37.24 7.68
C GLY A 6 1.44 36.14 7.16
N ILE A 7 2.00 35.04 6.65
CA ILE A 7 1.19 33.88 6.26
C ILE A 7 0.70 33.19 7.54
N LYS A 8 -0.60 33.35 7.82
CA LYS A 8 -1.27 32.71 8.95
C LYS A 8 -1.39 31.21 8.68
N LEU A 9 -0.53 30.43 9.32
CA LEU A 9 -0.47 28.98 9.16
C LEU A 9 -1.70 28.29 9.75
N SER A 10 -1.94 27.05 9.32
CA SER A 10 -3.06 26.24 9.77
C SER A 10 -3.04 26.03 11.29
N LYS A 11 -4.21 26.15 11.93
CA LYS A 11 -4.39 25.83 13.35
C LYS A 11 -4.17 24.33 13.65
N MET A 12 -4.29 23.44 12.65
CA MET A 12 -4.03 22.00 12.79
C MET A 12 -2.61 21.69 13.28
N ARG A 13 -1.65 22.60 13.02
CA ARG A 13 -0.29 22.47 13.55
C ARG A 13 -0.25 22.47 15.07
N TYR A 14 -1.13 23.25 15.71
CA TYR A 14 -1.25 23.31 17.16
C TYR A 14 -2.03 22.12 17.69
N LEU A 15 -3.05 21.64 16.95
CA LEU A 15 -3.79 20.43 17.34
C LEU A 15 -2.85 19.24 17.47
N TYR A 16 -2.01 18.95 16.47
CA TYR A 16 -1.03 17.86 16.53
C TYR A 16 -0.10 17.96 17.74
N LYS A 17 0.43 19.17 18.01
CA LYS A 17 1.29 19.40 19.19
C LYS A 17 0.53 19.23 20.50
N GLY A 18 -0.69 19.76 20.57
CA GLY A 18 -1.56 19.65 21.73
C GLY A 18 -1.94 18.20 22.02
N LEU A 19 -2.21 17.42 20.97
CA LEU A 19 -2.48 15.99 21.07
C LEU A 19 -1.28 15.22 21.64
N GLY A 20 -0.07 15.51 21.14
CA GLY A 20 1.16 14.94 21.67
C GLY A 20 1.37 15.26 23.15
N ILE A 21 1.11 16.50 23.57
CA ILE A 21 1.18 16.92 24.99
C ILE A 21 0.12 16.18 25.82
N LEU A 22 -1.14 16.14 25.35
CA LEU A 22 -2.25 15.47 26.02
C LEU A 22 -1.92 13.99 26.27
N PHE A 23 -1.44 13.27 25.26
CA PHE A 23 -1.05 11.87 25.40
C PHE A 23 0.13 11.70 26.35
N GLY A 24 1.13 12.58 26.28
CA GLY A 24 2.24 12.60 27.24
C GLY A 24 1.76 12.78 28.69
N CYS A 25 0.80 13.68 28.93
CA CYS A 25 0.19 13.88 30.25
C CYS A 25 -0.66 12.69 30.71
N LEU A 26 -1.45 12.09 29.81
CA LEU A 26 -2.28 10.92 30.13
C LEU A 26 -1.42 9.73 30.55
N ILE A 27 -0.31 9.52 29.85
CA ILE A 27 0.68 8.49 30.19
C ILE A 27 1.31 8.76 31.54
N LEU A 28 1.80 9.99 31.77
CA LEU A 28 2.37 10.37 33.05
C LEU A 28 1.38 10.15 34.20
N TRP A 29 0.10 10.49 33.99
CA TRP A 29 -0.97 10.26 34.97
C TRP A 29 -1.20 8.77 35.24
N VAL A 30 -1.28 7.93 34.20
CA VAL A 30 -1.40 6.47 34.35
C VAL A 30 -0.19 5.89 35.10
N SER A 31 1.02 6.40 34.86
CA SER A 31 2.24 5.96 35.53
C SER A 31 2.36 6.40 36.99
N LEU A 32 1.70 7.49 37.40
CA LEU A 32 1.76 8.03 38.76
C LEU A 32 0.62 7.53 39.68
N ARG A 33 -0.34 6.77 39.15
CA ARG A 33 -1.45 6.21 39.94
C ARG A 33 -1.00 4.91 40.62
N GLU A 34 -1.21 4.78 41.94
CA GLU A 34 -0.88 3.56 42.69
C GLU A 34 -1.51 2.32 42.02
N GLY A 35 -0.66 1.34 41.67
CA GLY A 35 -1.06 0.09 41.03
C GLY A 35 -1.49 -0.96 42.05
N LYS A 36 -2.22 -1.98 41.58
CA LYS A 36 -2.45 -3.21 42.34
C LYS A 36 -1.12 -3.96 42.55
N ARG A 37 -0.95 -4.65 43.68
CA ARG A 37 0.17 -5.56 43.89
C ARG A 37 -0.12 -6.88 43.18
N LEU A 38 0.92 -7.53 42.69
CA LEU A 38 0.80 -8.90 42.19
C LEU A 38 1.43 -9.84 43.18
N HIS A 39 0.65 -10.82 43.59
CA HIS A 39 1.07 -11.92 44.43
C HIS A 39 1.10 -13.17 43.57
N PHE A 40 2.16 -13.96 43.63
CA PHE A 40 2.30 -15.16 42.83
C PHE A 40 2.65 -16.39 43.66
N LEU A 41 2.22 -17.55 43.18
CA LEU A 41 2.58 -18.87 43.70
C LEU A 41 3.00 -19.73 42.51
N GLU A 42 4.29 -20.05 42.46
CA GLU A 42 4.89 -20.96 41.49
C GLU A 42 4.95 -22.34 42.10
N MET A 43 4.49 -23.35 41.37
CA MET A 43 4.48 -24.74 41.83
C MET A 43 5.14 -25.64 40.79
N GLU A 44 6.10 -26.44 41.24
CA GLU A 44 6.72 -27.52 40.49
C GLU A 44 6.24 -28.84 41.11
N MET A 45 5.53 -29.66 40.34
CA MET A 45 4.90 -30.88 40.85
C MET A 45 5.25 -32.11 40.03
N MET A 46 5.42 -33.24 40.71
CA MET A 46 5.68 -34.53 40.07
C MET A 46 4.41 -35.40 40.13
N PRO A 47 3.65 -35.54 39.04
CA PRO A 47 2.44 -36.36 39.03
C PRO A 47 2.75 -37.84 39.25
N SER A 48 1.99 -38.50 40.12
CA SER A 48 2.03 -39.96 40.31
C SER A 48 0.90 -40.69 39.60
N GLU A 49 -0.13 -39.96 39.17
CA GLU A 49 -1.31 -40.45 38.48
C GLU A 49 -1.60 -39.59 37.24
N GLN A 50 -2.36 -40.14 36.29
CA GLN A 50 -2.75 -39.43 35.06
C GLN A 50 -3.67 -38.22 35.32
N ASN A 51 -4.38 -38.26 36.46
CA ASN A 51 -5.20 -37.17 36.95
C ASN A 51 -4.68 -36.72 38.32
N PHE A 52 -4.66 -35.42 38.57
CA PHE A 52 -4.30 -34.86 39.87
C PHE A 52 -5.29 -33.77 40.28
N VAL A 53 -5.42 -33.57 41.60
CA VAL A 53 -6.26 -32.51 42.18
C VAL A 53 -5.49 -31.78 43.26
N ILE A 54 -5.48 -30.44 43.18
CA ILE A 54 -4.82 -29.57 44.16
C ILE A 54 -5.85 -28.56 44.68
N ASN A 55 -5.90 -28.40 45.99
CA ASN A 55 -6.69 -27.36 46.64
C ASN A 55 -5.75 -26.29 47.22
N VAL A 56 -5.92 -25.05 46.78
CA VAL A 56 -5.12 -23.89 47.20
C VAL A 56 -6.05 -22.82 47.78
N GLY A 57 -5.68 -22.27 48.94
CA GLY A 57 -6.33 -21.14 49.56
C GLY A 57 -5.53 -19.85 49.37
N ALA A 58 -6.23 -18.74 49.21
CA ALA A 58 -5.66 -17.39 49.24
C ALA A 58 -6.54 -16.44 50.04
N ASN A 59 -5.94 -15.53 50.80
CA ASN A 59 -6.65 -14.51 51.60
C ASN A 59 -6.99 -13.24 50.80
N GLY A 60 -7.34 -13.40 49.52
CA GLY A 60 -7.74 -12.32 48.61
C GLY A 60 -8.92 -12.75 47.73
N LYS A 61 -9.59 -11.76 47.12
CA LYS A 61 -10.90 -11.97 46.48
C LYS A 61 -10.84 -12.49 45.03
N ASN A 62 -9.72 -12.28 44.33
CA ASN A 62 -9.57 -12.64 42.92
C ASN A 62 -8.23 -13.31 42.68
N VAL A 63 -8.25 -14.64 42.48
CA VAL A 63 -7.10 -15.44 42.10
C VAL A 63 -7.37 -16.10 40.77
N GLU A 64 -6.45 -15.89 39.82
CA GLU A 64 -6.49 -16.53 38.51
C GLU A 64 -5.33 -17.54 38.38
N VAL A 65 -5.58 -18.64 37.67
CA VAL A 65 -4.58 -19.68 37.37
C VAL A 65 -4.24 -19.55 35.90
N PHE A 66 -2.96 -19.32 35.57
CA PHE A 66 -2.62 -18.74 34.27
C PHE A 66 -1.86 -19.68 33.31
N ALA A 67 -1.11 -20.65 33.81
CA ALA A 67 -0.38 -21.57 32.92
C ALA A 67 -0.17 -22.95 33.54
N ALA A 68 -0.45 -23.97 32.72
CA ALA A 68 0.03 -25.34 32.88
C ALA A 68 0.97 -25.66 31.71
N GLU A 69 1.92 -26.54 31.94
CA GLU A 69 2.92 -26.96 30.95
C GLU A 69 2.29 -27.59 29.70
N LYS A 70 2.98 -27.48 28.56
CA LYS A 70 2.47 -27.93 27.25
C LYS A 70 2.19 -29.45 27.28
N GLY A 71 0.93 -29.84 27.11
CA GLY A 71 0.49 -31.26 27.17
C GLY A 71 -0.36 -31.62 28.39
N VAL A 72 -0.55 -30.69 29.34
CA VAL A 72 -1.43 -30.84 30.50
C VAL A 72 -2.74 -30.08 30.27
N HIS A 73 -3.86 -30.76 30.44
CA HIS A 73 -5.18 -30.12 30.47
C HIS A 73 -5.56 -29.83 31.92
N VAL A 74 -5.84 -28.58 32.26
CA VAL A 74 -6.21 -28.19 33.63
C VAL A 74 -7.57 -27.52 33.62
N GLU A 75 -8.49 -28.04 34.43
CA GLU A 75 -9.80 -27.47 34.72
C GLU A 75 -9.80 -26.89 36.14
N ILE A 76 -10.30 -25.67 36.30
CA ILE A 76 -10.29 -24.96 37.59
C ILE A 76 -11.73 -24.79 38.06
N GLY A 77 -12.03 -25.36 39.23
CA GLY A 77 -13.27 -25.13 39.95
C GLY A 77 -13.06 -24.16 41.09
N TYR A 78 -13.99 -23.22 41.26
CA TYR A 78 -14.07 -22.36 42.44
C TYR A 78 -15.01 -23.00 43.45
N SER A 79 -14.58 -23.11 44.71
CA SER A 79 -15.47 -23.46 45.82
C SER A 79 -15.60 -22.24 46.72
N GLU A 80 -16.82 -21.74 46.90
CA GLU A 80 -17.05 -20.53 47.71
C GLU A 80 -16.45 -20.68 49.11
N GLY A 81 -15.68 -19.66 49.52
CA GLY A 81 -15.30 -19.46 50.91
C GLY A 81 -16.46 -18.83 51.68
N LEU A 82 -16.85 -19.43 52.79
CA LEU A 82 -17.89 -18.94 53.72
C LEU A 82 -17.51 -17.63 54.47
N GLU A 83 -16.41 -16.96 54.12
CA GLU A 83 -15.97 -15.69 54.71
C GLU A 83 -15.47 -14.72 53.62
N GLU A 84 -15.91 -13.46 53.68
CA GLU A 84 -15.75 -12.41 52.65
C GLU A 84 -14.30 -12.09 52.19
N GLN A 85 -13.26 -12.81 52.62
CA GLN A 85 -11.86 -12.51 52.33
C GLN A 85 -11.00 -13.72 51.90
N GLN A 86 -11.58 -14.91 51.71
CA GLN A 86 -10.80 -16.10 51.33
C GLN A 86 -11.33 -16.76 50.05
N THR A 87 -10.43 -17.01 49.11
CA THR A 87 -10.70 -17.77 47.88
C THR A 87 -10.09 -19.15 48.00
N ARG A 88 -10.89 -20.20 47.73
CA ARG A 88 -10.43 -21.58 47.60
C ARG A 88 -10.54 -22.04 46.16
N LEU A 89 -9.42 -22.47 45.61
CA LEU A 89 -9.30 -22.96 44.24
C LEU A 89 -9.08 -24.45 44.26
N THR A 90 -9.90 -25.18 43.49
CA THR A 90 -9.70 -26.59 43.20
C THR A 90 -9.21 -26.71 41.77
N ILE A 91 -7.95 -27.12 41.62
CA ILE A 91 -7.28 -27.30 40.34
C ILE A 91 -7.29 -28.79 40.02
N LYS A 92 -7.97 -29.18 38.94
CA LYS A 92 -7.99 -30.55 38.44
C LYS A 92 -7.16 -30.62 37.17
N GLY A 93 -6.14 -31.46 37.13
CA GLY A 93 -5.31 -31.64 35.94
C GLY A 93 -5.36 -33.05 35.40
N THR A 94 -5.30 -33.17 34.08
CA THR A 94 -5.22 -34.42 33.32
C THR A 94 -4.04 -34.36 32.34
N ILE A 95 -3.19 -35.38 32.38
CA ILE A 95 -2.03 -35.50 31.50
C ILE A 95 -2.46 -36.29 30.25
N ARG A 96 -2.36 -35.67 29.07
CA ARG A 96 -2.93 -36.23 27.82
C ARG A 96 -2.10 -37.39 27.26
N ASP A 97 -0.77 -37.34 27.36
CA ASP A 97 0.14 -38.40 26.90
C ASP A 97 0.86 -39.06 28.08
N LYS A 98 1.06 -40.38 28.03
CA LYS A 98 1.93 -41.09 29.00
C LYS A 98 3.39 -40.65 28.76
N VAL A 99 3.77 -39.52 29.32
CA VAL A 99 5.18 -39.14 29.43
C VAL A 99 5.77 -40.09 30.48
N SER A 100 6.57 -41.05 30.00
CA SER A 100 7.42 -41.92 30.81
C SER A 100 8.00 -41.13 31.98
N ASP A 101 7.90 -41.68 33.19
CA ASP A 101 8.45 -41.21 34.47
C ASP A 101 9.33 -39.95 34.39
N SER A 102 8.94 -38.92 35.15
CA SER A 102 9.77 -37.78 35.65
C SER A 102 9.82 -36.43 34.92
N THR A 103 8.79 -36.02 34.17
CA THR A 103 8.70 -34.58 33.81
C THR A 103 7.95 -33.81 34.91
N PRO A 104 8.60 -32.87 35.61
CA PRO A 104 7.89 -31.99 36.54
C PRO A 104 6.90 -31.14 35.75
N VAL A 105 5.71 -30.92 36.31
CA VAL A 105 4.72 -30.00 35.76
C VAL A 105 4.84 -28.68 36.50
N HIS A 106 5.03 -27.60 35.76
CA HIS A 106 5.04 -26.25 36.31
C HIS A 106 3.64 -25.61 36.22
N LEU A 107 3.14 -25.13 37.37
CA LEU A 107 1.90 -24.38 37.53
C LEU A 107 2.16 -23.01 38.14
N LEU A 108 1.50 -21.98 37.63
CA LEU A 108 1.67 -20.61 38.12
C LEU A 108 0.32 -19.94 38.40
N LEU A 109 0.14 -19.51 39.66
CA LEU A 109 -1.06 -18.82 40.15
C LEU A 109 -0.76 -17.37 40.49
N PHE A 110 -1.76 -16.50 40.30
CA PHE A 110 -1.64 -15.07 40.56
C PHE A 110 -2.86 -14.48 41.25
N GLY A 111 -2.61 -13.56 42.18
CA GLY A 111 -3.59 -12.65 42.76
C GLY A 111 -3.24 -11.19 42.47
N LEU A 112 -4.21 -10.43 41.95
CA LEU A 112 -4.04 -9.01 41.59
C LEU A 112 -4.91 -8.14 42.51
N ASP A 113 -4.35 -7.75 43.66
CA ASP A 113 -5.03 -6.95 44.68
C ASP A 113 -4.03 -6.10 45.50
N ASN A 114 -4.53 -5.26 46.40
CA ASN A 114 -3.75 -4.43 47.30
C ASN A 114 -3.62 -5.02 48.71
N THR A 115 -3.92 -6.31 48.89
CA THR A 115 -3.81 -6.98 50.19
C THR A 115 -2.37 -6.92 50.68
N GLU A 116 -2.13 -6.24 51.81
CA GLU A 116 -0.76 -5.98 52.27
C GLU A 116 -0.04 -7.22 52.81
N ASN A 117 -0.80 -8.21 53.28
CA ASN A 117 -0.30 -9.46 53.86
C ASN A 117 -0.88 -10.65 53.11
N TRP A 118 -0.64 -10.74 51.80
CA TRP A 118 -1.15 -11.86 51.01
C TRP A 118 -0.53 -13.18 51.49
N GLN A 119 -1.37 -14.19 51.64
CA GLN A 119 -0.98 -15.52 52.08
C GLN A 119 -1.58 -16.57 51.15
N TRP A 120 -0.70 -17.44 50.68
CA TRP A 120 -1.03 -18.68 49.99
C TRP A 120 -1.03 -19.83 51.00
N GLU A 121 -2.03 -20.68 50.94
CA GLU A 121 -2.15 -21.88 51.76
C GLU A 121 -2.39 -23.11 50.87
N MET A 122 -1.56 -24.14 51.05
CA MET A 122 -1.78 -25.43 50.39
C MET A 122 -2.71 -26.27 51.26
N LEU A 123 -3.92 -26.54 50.78
CA LEU A 123 -4.94 -27.24 51.56
C LEU A 123 -4.81 -28.76 51.39
N SER A 124 -4.71 -29.24 50.15
CA SER A 124 -4.53 -30.66 49.86
C SER A 124 -4.02 -30.92 48.45
N SER A 125 -3.37 -32.07 48.25
CA SER A 125 -2.96 -32.55 46.93
C SER A 125 -3.21 -34.06 46.80
N VAL A 126 -3.77 -34.49 45.67
CA VAL A 126 -4.05 -35.90 45.34
C VAL A 126 -3.51 -36.19 43.94
N GLY A 127 -2.93 -37.38 43.74
CA GLY A 127 -2.35 -37.79 42.45
C GLY A 127 -0.94 -37.24 42.17
N LEU A 128 -0.25 -36.70 43.17
CA LEU A 128 1.12 -36.16 43.09
C LEU A 128 2.09 -36.93 44.00
N SER A 129 3.31 -37.18 43.53
CA SER A 129 4.42 -37.78 44.29
C SER A 129 5.25 -36.74 45.05
N SER A 130 5.40 -35.54 44.49
CA SER A 130 6.03 -34.40 45.17
C SER A 130 5.47 -33.08 44.65
N ILE A 131 5.53 -32.06 45.49
CA ILE A 131 5.21 -30.68 45.15
C ILE A 131 6.20 -29.75 45.84
N GLN A 132 6.83 -28.88 45.07
CA GLN A 132 7.61 -27.75 45.54
C GLN A 132 6.90 -26.49 45.11
N TYR A 133 6.91 -25.47 45.97
CA TYR A 133 6.31 -24.19 45.63
C TYR A 133 7.14 -23.03 46.17
N ASP A 134 7.17 -21.95 45.41
CA ASP A 134 7.74 -20.67 45.82
C ASP A 134 6.68 -19.57 45.71
N LYS A 135 6.75 -18.59 46.59
CA LYS A 135 5.80 -17.48 46.66
C LYS A 135 6.53 -16.16 46.64
N GLY A 136 5.97 -15.18 45.95
CA GLY A 136 6.55 -13.85 45.93
C GLY A 136 5.54 -12.75 45.65
N GLU A 137 6.03 -11.52 45.76
CA GLU A 137 5.27 -10.31 45.51
C GLU A 137 6.06 -9.38 44.61
N MET A 138 5.37 -8.73 43.68
CA MET A 138 5.93 -7.65 42.89
C MET A 138 5.19 -6.34 43.12
N ILE A 139 5.94 -5.36 43.60
CA ILE A 139 5.46 -4.01 43.87
C ILE A 139 5.43 -3.24 42.54
N ASN A 140 4.26 -2.68 42.20
CA ASN A 140 4.08 -1.76 41.07
C ASN A 140 4.49 -2.33 39.70
N ILE A 141 3.77 -3.35 39.20
CA ILE A 141 3.87 -3.77 37.79
C ILE A 141 3.68 -2.58 36.81
N ARG A 142 2.96 -1.55 37.25
CA ARG A 142 2.75 -0.31 36.50
C ARG A 142 4.00 0.59 36.37
N ALA A 143 5.07 0.40 37.15
CA ALA A 143 6.31 1.17 36.95
C ALA A 143 6.99 0.82 35.60
N TYR A 144 6.80 -0.41 35.11
CA TYR A 144 7.28 -0.83 33.79
C TYR A 144 6.48 -0.19 32.63
N LEU A 145 5.23 0.27 32.85
CA LEU A 145 4.50 1.16 31.90
C LEU A 145 5.30 2.42 31.60
N PHE A 146 5.89 3.01 32.63
CA PHE A 146 6.56 4.29 32.52
C PHE A 146 7.81 4.19 31.63
N LEU A 147 8.59 3.11 31.73
CA LEU A 147 9.78 2.92 30.89
C LEU A 147 9.42 2.68 29.42
N TYR A 148 8.39 1.86 29.14
CA TYR A 148 7.92 1.61 27.78
C TYR A 148 7.32 2.87 27.14
N ALA A 149 6.46 3.57 27.88
CA ALA A 149 5.82 4.78 27.39
C ALA A 149 6.81 5.97 27.30
N ALA A 150 7.75 6.11 28.24
CA ALA A 150 8.83 7.10 28.13
C ALA A 150 9.77 6.79 26.95
N GLY A 151 9.98 5.51 26.60
CA GLY A 151 10.73 5.11 25.40
C GLY A 151 10.04 5.56 24.11
N ILE A 152 8.78 5.15 23.90
CA ILE A 152 8.02 5.47 22.69
C ILE A 152 7.76 6.98 22.58
N PHE A 153 7.30 7.63 23.65
CA PHE A 153 6.96 9.04 23.64
C PHE A 153 8.18 9.96 23.82
N GLY A 154 9.27 9.47 24.41
CA GLY A 154 10.56 10.15 24.37
C GLY A 154 11.11 10.20 22.95
N ILE A 155 11.03 9.09 22.20
CA ILE A 155 11.43 9.03 20.79
C ILE A 155 10.50 9.88 19.91
N LEU A 156 9.17 9.78 20.07
CA LEU A 156 8.20 10.64 19.36
C LEU A 156 8.33 12.12 19.76
N GLY A 157 8.60 12.41 21.03
CA GLY A 157 8.80 13.76 21.57
C GLY A 157 10.09 14.42 21.07
N LEU A 158 11.18 13.65 20.97
CA LEU A 158 12.40 14.05 20.27
C LEU A 158 12.12 14.35 18.79
N PHE A 159 11.26 13.55 18.15
CA PHE A 159 10.76 13.77 16.79
C PHE A 159 9.81 14.98 16.67
N LEU A 160 9.28 15.50 17.78
CA LEU A 160 8.45 16.71 17.80
C LEU A 160 9.28 17.98 18.07
N LEU A 161 10.37 17.86 18.82
CA LEU A 161 11.15 18.97 19.37
C LEU A 161 12.41 19.32 18.56
N PHE A 162 13.05 18.37 17.89
CA PHE A 162 14.26 18.64 17.10
C PHE A 162 13.93 19.26 15.73
N LYS A 163 13.49 20.52 15.76
CA LYS A 163 13.27 21.36 14.59
C LYS A 163 14.00 22.69 14.77
N ASN A 164 15.24 22.80 14.29
CA ASN A 164 15.79 24.12 14.03
C ASN A 164 16.85 24.12 12.90
N ASN A 165 16.41 24.45 11.69
CA ASN A 165 17.28 25.00 10.65
C ASN A 165 16.70 26.36 10.23
N GLY A 166 16.89 27.35 11.10
CA GLY A 166 16.32 28.69 10.98
C GLY A 166 16.90 29.53 9.83
N THR A 167 18.14 29.29 9.43
CA THR A 167 18.87 30.10 8.44
C THR A 167 18.34 29.92 7.02
N LYS A 168 18.06 28.68 6.56
CA LYS A 168 17.70 28.40 5.16
C LYS A 168 16.24 28.71 4.81
N ARG A 169 15.37 28.80 5.81
CA ARG A 169 13.97 29.23 5.63
C ARG A 169 13.87 30.72 5.32
N ASN A 170 14.83 31.53 5.78
CA ASN A 170 14.81 32.98 5.59
C ASN A 170 14.99 33.33 4.12
N TYR A 171 15.89 32.65 3.41
CA TYR A 171 16.05 32.84 1.97
C TYR A 171 14.75 32.59 1.19
N ALA A 172 14.09 31.45 1.43
CA ALA A 172 12.80 31.15 0.78
C ALA A 172 11.70 32.17 1.14
N LYS A 173 11.67 32.64 2.40
CA LYS A 173 10.73 33.69 2.84
C LYS A 173 10.98 35.04 2.17
N GLU A 174 12.24 35.43 2.01
CA GLU A 174 12.62 36.67 1.31
C GLU A 174 12.22 36.59 -0.16
N ARG A 175 12.54 35.49 -0.84
CA ARG A 175 12.15 35.29 -2.25
C ARG A 175 10.63 35.23 -2.42
N LEU A 176 9.91 34.67 -1.45
CA LEU A 176 8.44 34.69 -1.43
C LEU A 176 7.87 36.09 -1.21
N LEU A 177 8.49 36.92 -0.38
CA LEU A 177 8.12 38.33 -0.21
C LEU A 177 8.32 39.11 -1.51
N GLU A 178 9.48 38.95 -2.14
CA GLU A 178 9.76 39.57 -3.44
C GLU A 178 8.76 39.12 -4.51
N PHE A 179 8.40 37.83 -4.53
CA PHE A 179 7.37 37.30 -5.42
C PHE A 179 6.01 37.98 -5.16
N MET A 180 5.61 38.11 -3.90
CA MET A 180 4.32 38.69 -3.48
C MET A 180 4.24 40.20 -3.74
N ASP A 181 5.34 40.94 -3.64
CA ASP A 181 5.36 42.39 -3.90
C ASP A 181 5.13 42.73 -5.40
N GLY A 182 5.24 41.75 -6.31
CA GLY A 182 4.89 41.93 -7.73
C GLY A 182 3.37 41.89 -7.95
N ALA A 183 2.78 43.00 -8.41
CA ALA A 183 1.33 43.13 -8.63
C ALA A 183 0.76 42.05 -9.58
N GLU A 184 1.51 41.69 -10.62
CA GLU A 184 1.21 40.63 -11.57
C GLU A 184 1.17 39.21 -10.97
N ASN A 185 1.77 39.01 -9.78
CA ASN A 185 1.83 37.72 -9.11
C ASN A 185 0.68 37.49 -8.14
N GLN A 186 -0.17 38.48 -7.88
CA GLN A 186 -1.13 38.41 -6.77
C GLN A 186 -2.11 37.24 -6.92
N ALA A 187 -2.63 37.00 -8.13
CA ALA A 187 -3.53 35.89 -8.41
C ALA A 187 -2.83 34.53 -8.23
N ALA A 188 -1.62 34.39 -8.81
CA ALA A 188 -0.80 33.19 -8.72
C ALA A 188 -0.38 32.89 -7.26
N PHE A 189 -0.05 33.93 -6.50
CA PHE A 189 0.27 33.83 -5.08
C PHE A 189 -0.91 33.30 -4.27
N GLU A 190 -2.10 33.87 -4.44
CA GLU A 190 -3.29 33.40 -3.71
C GLU A 190 -3.71 31.98 -4.12
N ALA A 191 -3.58 31.61 -5.39
CA ALA A 191 -3.80 30.23 -5.85
C ALA A 191 -2.79 29.25 -5.24
N GLY A 192 -1.49 29.57 -5.28
CA GLY A 192 -0.42 28.75 -4.71
C GLY A 192 -0.54 28.62 -3.19
N LYS A 193 -0.98 29.68 -2.52
CA LYS A 193 -1.29 29.71 -1.08
C LYS A 193 -2.42 28.77 -0.70
N ARG A 194 -3.51 28.77 -1.48
CA ARG A 194 -4.64 27.83 -1.27
C ARG A 194 -4.12 26.39 -1.34
N TRP A 195 -3.31 26.07 -2.35
CA TRP A 195 -2.70 24.74 -2.48
C TRP A 195 -1.81 24.41 -1.27
N PHE A 196 -0.92 25.32 -0.88
CA PHE A 196 -0.04 25.11 0.27
C PHE A 196 -0.84 24.84 1.56
N PHE A 197 -1.89 25.60 1.84
CA PHE A 197 -2.72 25.39 3.03
C PHE A 197 -3.53 24.11 3.00
N ILE A 198 -3.99 23.71 1.83
CA ILE A 198 -4.62 22.42 1.64
C ILE A 198 -3.63 21.31 2.01
N GLN A 199 -2.44 21.35 1.42
CA GLN A 199 -1.41 20.35 1.64
C GLN A 199 -0.93 20.31 3.09
N ASP A 200 -0.74 21.49 3.69
CA ASP A 200 -0.34 21.63 5.08
C ASP A 200 -1.38 21.01 6.04
N ARG A 201 -2.68 21.32 5.84
CA ARG A 201 -3.75 20.73 6.65
C ARG A 201 -3.76 19.21 6.56
N ARG A 202 -3.60 18.65 5.36
CA ARG A 202 -3.57 17.19 5.14
C ARG A 202 -2.43 16.52 5.86
N ARG A 203 -1.21 17.08 5.75
CA ARG A 203 -0.03 16.58 6.45
C ARG A 203 -0.27 16.47 7.95
N TYR A 204 -0.77 17.53 8.58
CA TYR A 204 -0.99 17.52 10.03
C TYR A 204 -2.18 16.66 10.45
N TRP A 205 -3.20 16.51 9.60
CA TRP A 205 -4.28 15.56 9.85
C TRP A 205 -3.77 14.11 9.88
N ASN A 206 -2.99 13.71 8.87
CA ASN A 206 -2.41 12.36 8.82
C ASN A 206 -1.54 12.09 10.05
N ARG A 207 -0.73 13.07 10.48
CA ARG A 207 0.06 12.96 11.73
C ARG A 207 -0.79 12.78 12.97
N CYS A 208 -1.91 13.48 13.07
CA CYS A 208 -2.84 13.31 14.19
C CYS A 208 -3.42 11.89 14.19
N LEU A 209 -3.84 11.38 13.02
CA LEU A 209 -4.36 10.02 12.89
C LEU A 209 -3.31 8.97 13.29
N ILE A 210 -2.08 9.06 12.75
CA ILE A 210 -0.98 8.14 13.10
C ILE A 210 -0.72 8.18 14.60
N LEU A 211 -0.71 9.38 15.21
CA LEU A 211 -0.50 9.52 16.65
C LEU A 211 -1.65 8.89 17.44
N LEU A 212 -2.91 9.08 17.02
CA LEU A 212 -4.08 8.46 17.67
C LEU A 212 -4.04 6.92 17.58
N PHE A 213 -3.72 6.36 16.41
CA PHE A 213 -3.59 4.92 16.24
C PHE A 213 -2.45 4.35 17.07
N ALA A 214 -1.25 4.95 17.01
CA ALA A 214 -0.09 4.47 17.76
C ALA A 214 -0.32 4.55 19.28
N CYS A 215 -0.99 5.59 19.77
CA CYS A 215 -1.33 5.71 21.19
C CYS A 215 -2.43 4.70 21.58
N GLY A 216 -3.48 4.57 20.77
CA GLY A 216 -4.61 3.67 21.05
C GLY A 216 -4.20 2.20 21.02
N SER A 217 -3.50 1.77 19.96
CA SER A 217 -3.00 0.40 19.85
C SER A 217 -2.03 0.11 20.99
N GLY A 218 -1.07 1.01 21.25
CA GLY A 218 -0.08 0.84 22.30
C GLY A 218 -0.68 0.68 23.70
N LEU A 219 -1.78 1.40 24.01
CA LEU A 219 -2.49 1.25 25.27
C LEU A 219 -3.25 -0.08 25.38
N TYR A 220 -3.97 -0.50 24.32
CA TYR A 220 -4.69 -1.78 24.26
C TYR A 220 -3.75 -2.99 24.44
N ILE A 221 -2.70 -3.01 23.62
CA ILE A 221 -1.63 -3.99 23.62
C ILE A 221 -1.03 -4.18 25.00
N PHE A 222 -0.83 -3.07 25.71
CA PHE A 222 -0.19 -3.09 27.00
C PHE A 222 -1.13 -3.64 28.08
N GLN A 223 -2.43 -3.33 28.00
CA GLN A 223 -3.43 -3.84 28.94
C GLN A 223 -3.55 -5.37 28.88
N GLU A 224 -3.55 -5.95 27.68
CA GLU A 224 -3.76 -7.39 27.47
C GLU A 224 -2.49 -8.24 27.62
N TYR A 225 -1.33 -7.78 27.13
CA TYR A 225 -0.18 -8.68 26.90
C TYR A 225 1.05 -8.43 27.79
N LEU A 226 1.08 -7.36 28.61
CA LEU A 226 2.24 -7.08 29.47
C LEU A 226 2.47 -8.20 30.50
N TYR A 227 1.40 -8.72 31.09
CA TYR A 227 1.47 -9.73 32.13
C TYR A 227 1.94 -11.09 31.56
N GLN A 228 1.53 -11.45 30.34
CA GLN A 228 2.03 -12.65 29.64
C GLN A 228 3.55 -12.62 29.43
N TRP A 229 4.11 -11.45 29.12
CA TRP A 229 5.54 -11.30 28.89
C TRP A 229 6.41 -11.55 30.13
N PHE A 230 6.07 -10.85 31.21
CA PHE A 230 6.94 -10.74 32.36
C PHE A 230 6.95 -12.06 33.14
N PHE A 231 5.83 -12.78 33.12
CA PHE A 231 5.62 -13.96 33.97
C PHE A 231 5.84 -15.29 33.24
N LEU A 232 5.50 -15.41 31.96
CA LEU A 232 5.68 -16.68 31.24
C LEU A 232 7.00 -16.74 30.46
N ASN A 233 7.76 -15.64 30.41
CA ASN A 233 8.93 -15.49 29.55
C ASN A 233 8.64 -15.85 28.07
N SER A 234 7.35 -15.90 27.69
CA SER A 234 6.89 -16.21 26.35
C SER A 234 7.07 -14.96 25.49
N LYS A 235 7.84 -15.12 24.42
CA LYS A 235 8.09 -14.06 23.44
C LYS A 235 7.01 -14.01 22.35
N ASP A 236 6.07 -14.95 22.36
CA ASP A 236 5.24 -15.30 21.20
C ASP A 236 4.23 -14.19 20.86
N HIS A 237 3.68 -13.50 21.87
CA HIS A 237 2.66 -12.47 21.65
C HIS A 237 3.21 -11.04 21.53
N ILE A 238 4.36 -10.75 22.12
CA ILE A 238 4.96 -9.41 22.10
C ILE A 238 5.66 -9.12 20.78
N GLY A 239 6.31 -10.14 20.21
CA GLY A 239 6.84 -10.04 18.86
C GLY A 239 5.74 -9.57 17.92
N LEU A 240 4.60 -10.22 17.93
CA LEU A 240 3.45 -9.90 17.08
C LEU A 240 2.91 -8.48 17.30
N VAL A 241 2.85 -8.05 18.55
CA VAL A 241 2.32 -6.76 18.96
C VAL A 241 3.28 -5.59 18.69
N PHE A 242 4.57 -5.78 18.93
CA PHE A 242 5.62 -4.86 18.51
C PHE A 242 5.66 -4.75 16.99
N MET A 243 5.54 -5.88 16.29
CA MET A 243 5.46 -5.94 14.83
C MET A 243 4.21 -5.22 14.31
N LEU A 244 3.04 -5.35 14.94
CA LEU A 244 1.81 -4.62 14.58
C LEU A 244 1.96 -3.11 14.78
N THR A 245 2.48 -2.68 15.93
CA THR A 245 2.69 -1.25 16.22
C THR A 245 3.70 -0.64 15.26
N LEU A 246 4.83 -1.33 15.02
CA LEU A 246 5.83 -0.93 14.05
C LEU A 246 5.26 -0.91 12.63
N SER A 247 4.38 -1.86 12.29
CA SER A 247 3.68 -1.92 11.00
C SER A 247 2.75 -0.73 10.83
N ILE A 248 1.95 -0.37 11.83
CA ILE A 248 1.06 0.81 11.79
C ILE A 248 1.86 2.10 11.62
N VAL A 249 2.95 2.28 12.39
CA VAL A 249 3.83 3.45 12.27
C VAL A 249 4.51 3.48 10.90
N SER A 250 4.96 2.33 10.39
CA SER A 250 5.60 2.20 9.09
C SER A 250 4.62 2.45 7.93
N LEU A 251 3.41 1.91 8.00
CA LEU A 251 2.30 2.18 7.08
C LEU A 251 1.94 3.66 7.08
N GLY A 252 1.84 4.28 8.26
CA GLY A 252 1.62 5.72 8.40
C GLY A 252 2.72 6.55 7.74
N GLY A 253 3.99 6.20 7.96
CA GLY A 253 5.14 6.84 7.33
C GLY A 253 5.17 6.66 5.81
N ALA A 254 4.90 5.44 5.33
CA ALA A 254 4.82 5.12 3.91
C ALA A 254 3.68 5.89 3.23
N PHE A 255 2.54 6.01 3.90
CA PHE A 255 1.41 6.79 3.45
C PHE A 255 1.72 8.29 3.36
N GLU A 256 2.40 8.85 4.38
CA GLU A 256 2.89 10.24 4.31
C GLU A 256 3.84 10.45 3.12
N ALA A 257 4.76 9.52 2.88
CA ALA A 257 5.71 9.59 1.77
C ALA A 257 5.02 9.48 0.41
N TYR A 258 4.08 8.54 0.26
CA TYR A 258 3.26 8.36 -0.93
C TYR A 258 2.49 9.63 -1.28
N TRP A 259 1.78 10.21 -0.31
CA TRP A 259 1.04 11.44 -0.53
C TRP A 259 1.97 12.63 -0.77
N ALA A 260 3.11 12.73 -0.10
CA ALA A 260 4.09 13.76 -0.41
C ALA A 260 4.52 13.67 -1.89
N LYS A 261 4.79 12.46 -2.41
CA LYS A 261 5.11 12.27 -3.83
C LYS A 261 3.96 12.67 -4.75
N LYS A 262 2.75 12.17 -4.50
CA LYS A 262 1.55 12.45 -5.32
C LYS A 262 1.19 13.93 -5.38
N HIS A 263 1.28 14.63 -4.26
CA HIS A 263 1.03 16.07 -4.21
C HIS A 263 2.10 16.86 -4.98
N MET A 264 3.37 16.47 -4.85
CA MET A 264 4.45 17.10 -5.61
C MET A 264 4.27 16.88 -7.12
N GLU A 265 3.82 15.70 -7.55
CA GLU A 265 3.58 15.39 -8.96
C GLU A 265 2.54 16.34 -9.59
N VAL A 266 1.43 16.60 -8.90
CA VAL A 266 0.39 17.56 -9.31
C VAL A 266 0.99 18.94 -9.52
N LEU A 267 1.82 19.41 -8.58
CA LEU A 267 2.38 20.76 -8.66
C LEU A 267 3.50 20.87 -9.69
N THR A 268 4.29 19.81 -9.89
CA THR A 268 5.32 19.79 -10.94
C THR A 268 4.73 19.82 -12.34
N ARG A 269 3.56 19.17 -12.56
CA ARG A 269 2.88 19.14 -13.87
C ARG A 269 1.83 20.24 -14.04
N GLU A 270 1.69 21.14 -13.08
CA GLU A 270 0.72 22.24 -13.17
C GLU A 270 1.11 23.19 -14.32
N ASN A 271 0.11 23.61 -15.10
CA ASN A 271 0.27 24.46 -16.29
C ASN A 271 0.26 25.96 -15.95
N ARG A 272 0.03 26.30 -14.68
CA ARG A 272 0.23 27.62 -14.06
C ARG A 272 1.57 27.71 -13.33
N PRO A 273 2.67 28.04 -14.03
CA PRO A 273 4.01 27.96 -13.47
C PRO A 273 4.30 28.96 -12.34
N LEU A 274 3.66 30.15 -12.32
CA LEU A 274 3.82 31.11 -11.23
C LEU A 274 3.06 30.65 -9.98
N THR A 275 1.87 30.08 -10.14
CA THR A 275 1.09 29.45 -9.07
C THR A 275 1.89 28.31 -8.43
N ALA A 276 2.49 27.45 -9.26
CA ALA A 276 3.37 26.38 -8.79
C ALA A 276 4.60 26.94 -8.05
N ALA A 277 5.25 27.97 -8.59
CA ALA A 277 6.40 28.60 -7.95
C ALA A 277 6.06 29.18 -6.57
N ALA A 278 4.92 29.87 -6.43
CA ALA A 278 4.45 30.40 -5.16
C ALA A 278 4.22 29.28 -4.12
N ALA A 279 3.55 28.19 -4.52
CA ALA A 279 3.30 27.04 -3.66
C ALA A 279 4.60 26.37 -3.19
N PHE A 280 5.57 26.18 -4.10
CA PHE A 280 6.88 25.60 -3.76
C PHE A 280 7.71 26.51 -2.84
N LEU A 281 7.70 27.84 -3.06
CA LEU A 281 8.34 28.80 -2.15
C LEU A 281 7.70 28.78 -0.75
N MET A 282 6.37 28.66 -0.66
CA MET A 282 5.67 28.52 0.62
C MET A 282 6.04 27.22 1.32
N GLU A 283 6.13 26.11 0.60
CA GLU A 283 6.55 24.83 1.16
C GLU A 283 8.02 24.88 1.63
N ALA A 284 8.91 25.55 0.90
CA ALA A 284 10.29 25.77 1.34
C ALA A 284 10.37 26.65 2.61
N ALA A 285 9.60 27.75 2.65
CA ALA A 285 9.60 28.72 3.74
C ALA A 285 8.94 28.20 5.03
N TYR A 286 7.79 27.54 4.89
CA TYR A 286 6.88 27.21 5.99
C TYR A 286 6.60 25.72 6.17
N GLY A 287 7.03 24.87 5.23
CA GLY A 287 6.81 23.43 5.26
C GLY A 287 7.45 22.72 6.47
N SER A 288 7.01 21.48 6.67
CA SER A 288 7.45 20.61 7.75
C SER A 288 8.31 19.48 7.20
N TYR A 289 9.60 19.73 7.07
CA TYR A 289 10.60 18.77 6.61
C TYR A 289 11.79 18.69 7.58
N TRP A 290 12.45 17.53 7.56
CA TRP A 290 13.60 17.18 8.40
C TRP A 290 14.94 17.52 7.73
N HIS A 291 15.08 17.12 6.46
CA HIS A 291 16.34 17.22 5.74
C HIS A 291 16.43 18.50 4.91
N GLN A 292 17.60 19.13 4.93
CA GLN A 292 17.92 20.30 4.10
C GLN A 292 17.69 20.03 2.60
N SER A 293 17.97 18.80 2.15
CA SER A 293 17.80 18.39 0.75
C SER A 293 16.36 18.56 0.27
N TYR A 294 15.35 18.42 1.14
CA TYR A 294 13.96 18.64 0.77
C TYR A 294 13.69 20.13 0.50
N CYS A 295 14.11 21.04 1.39
CA CYS A 295 13.96 22.49 1.17
C CYS A 295 14.57 22.91 -0.16
N LYS A 296 15.79 22.42 -0.44
CA LYS A 296 16.51 22.73 -1.67
C LYS A 296 15.76 22.27 -2.92
N LYS A 297 15.15 21.08 -2.89
CA LYS A 297 14.29 20.59 -3.98
C LYS A 297 13.09 21.51 -4.21
N GLN A 298 12.45 22.01 -3.16
CA GLN A 298 11.30 22.91 -3.31
C GLN A 298 11.72 24.27 -3.87
N VAL A 299 12.84 24.83 -3.41
CA VAL A 299 13.42 26.07 -3.98
C VAL A 299 13.74 25.89 -5.47
N HIS A 300 14.32 24.74 -5.84
CA HIS A 300 14.61 24.42 -7.23
C HIS A 300 13.34 24.27 -8.08
N ASN A 301 12.31 23.57 -7.58
CA ASN A 301 11.04 23.46 -8.29
C ASN A 301 10.34 24.81 -8.46
N ALA A 302 10.47 25.71 -7.48
CA ALA A 302 10.01 27.08 -7.64
C ALA A 302 10.76 27.82 -8.77
N ALA A 303 12.08 27.61 -8.88
CA ALA A 303 12.88 28.17 -9.95
C ALA A 303 12.47 27.61 -11.33
N VAL A 304 12.12 26.33 -11.43
CA VAL A 304 11.53 25.74 -12.66
C VAL A 304 10.22 26.44 -13.04
N GLY A 305 9.35 26.71 -12.07
CA GLY A 305 8.14 27.51 -12.31
C GLY A 305 8.47 28.91 -12.83
N LEU A 306 9.40 29.63 -12.20
CA LEU A 306 9.83 30.94 -12.68
C LEU A 306 10.39 30.91 -14.11
N ALA A 307 11.21 29.89 -14.45
CA ALA A 307 11.75 29.73 -15.79
C ALA A 307 10.65 29.48 -16.84
N ARG A 308 9.66 28.63 -16.53
CA ARG A 308 8.48 28.38 -17.40
C ARG A 308 7.60 29.60 -17.58
N ALA A 309 7.67 30.57 -16.66
CA ALA A 309 7.00 31.86 -16.79
C ALA A 309 7.84 32.91 -17.55
N GLY A 310 9.06 32.56 -17.97
CA GLY A 310 9.98 33.47 -18.67
C GLY A 310 10.86 34.32 -17.74
N ARG A 311 10.87 34.07 -16.43
CA ARG A 311 11.65 34.84 -15.45
C ARG A 311 13.03 34.23 -15.22
N TYR A 312 13.81 34.10 -16.29
CA TYR A 312 15.06 33.35 -16.31
C TYR A 312 16.12 33.86 -15.31
N VAL A 313 16.30 35.17 -15.18
CA VAL A 313 17.26 35.75 -14.21
C VAL A 313 16.86 35.42 -12.78
N GLN A 314 15.58 35.53 -12.45
CA GLN A 314 15.07 35.20 -11.11
C GLN A 314 15.18 33.70 -10.84
N ALA A 315 14.89 32.86 -11.82
CA ALA A 315 15.02 31.41 -11.73
C ALA A 315 16.46 30.98 -11.45
N LEU A 316 17.45 31.51 -12.20
CA LEU A 316 18.87 31.24 -11.98
C LEU A 316 19.31 31.68 -10.58
N LYS A 317 19.01 32.92 -10.20
CA LYS A 317 19.33 33.45 -8.85
C LYS A 317 18.75 32.57 -7.74
N LEU A 318 17.54 32.03 -7.95
CA LEU A 318 16.86 31.17 -6.98
C LEU A 318 17.50 29.77 -6.90
N ALA A 319 17.81 29.17 -8.05
CA ALA A 319 18.34 27.81 -8.13
C ALA A 319 19.82 27.69 -7.74
N ASP A 320 20.63 28.71 -8.05
CA ASP A 320 22.08 28.72 -7.79
C ASP A 320 22.42 28.97 -6.31
N HIS A 321 21.44 29.41 -5.50
CA HIS A 321 21.65 29.69 -4.08
C HIS A 321 22.05 28.42 -3.31
N GLU A 322 23.23 28.47 -2.66
CA GLU A 322 23.85 27.34 -1.97
C GLU A 322 23.97 26.08 -2.87
N TRP A 323 24.15 26.27 -4.18
CA TRP A 323 24.46 25.17 -5.08
C TRP A 323 25.87 24.64 -4.81
N LYS A 324 26.00 23.33 -4.53
CA LYS A 324 27.27 22.68 -4.16
C LYS A 324 27.94 21.92 -5.31
N GLY A 325 27.45 22.08 -6.54
CA GLY A 325 28.04 21.44 -7.71
C GLY A 325 28.11 19.91 -7.58
N VAL A 326 29.32 19.37 -7.62
CA VAL A 326 29.60 17.92 -7.71
C VAL A 326 29.16 17.16 -6.46
N GLU A 327 29.04 17.82 -5.30
CA GLU A 327 28.56 17.23 -4.03
C GLU A 327 27.06 16.90 -4.03
N GLU A 328 26.29 17.44 -4.98
CA GLU A 328 24.86 17.20 -5.06
C GLU A 328 24.51 15.80 -5.57
N LYS A 329 23.31 15.31 -5.28
CA LYS A 329 22.85 14.02 -5.86
C LYS A 329 22.85 14.11 -7.39
N LYS A 330 23.26 13.05 -8.10
CA LYS A 330 23.41 13.07 -9.56
C LYS A 330 22.13 13.46 -10.31
N GLN A 331 20.97 12.99 -9.86
CA GLN A 331 19.67 13.43 -10.40
C GLN A 331 19.43 14.94 -10.21
N MET A 332 19.84 15.51 -9.07
CA MET A 332 19.73 16.93 -8.80
C MET A 332 20.70 17.74 -9.68
N GLN A 333 21.92 17.24 -9.90
CA GLN A 333 22.88 17.85 -10.83
C GLN A 333 22.30 17.93 -12.24
N LEU A 334 21.70 16.83 -12.71
CA LEU A 334 21.05 16.77 -14.02
C LEU A 334 19.85 17.74 -14.11
N ALA A 335 18.97 17.76 -13.11
CA ALA A 335 17.82 18.66 -13.06
C ALA A 335 18.23 20.14 -13.04
N HIS A 336 19.28 20.47 -12.30
CA HIS A 336 19.80 21.83 -12.18
C HIS A 336 20.50 22.29 -13.47
N SER A 337 21.29 21.43 -14.09
CA SER A 337 21.89 21.70 -15.41
C SER A 337 20.80 21.93 -16.47
N ASN A 338 19.72 21.15 -16.46
CA ASN A 338 18.58 21.37 -17.36
C ASN A 338 17.88 22.72 -17.11
N LEU A 339 17.63 23.07 -15.84
CA LEU A 339 17.04 24.38 -15.52
C LEU A 339 17.92 25.54 -16.02
N ARG A 340 19.24 25.44 -15.80
CA ARG A 340 20.21 26.44 -16.27
C ARG A 340 20.20 26.54 -17.79
N GLN A 341 20.20 25.42 -18.49
CA GLN A 341 20.10 25.36 -19.94
C GLN A 341 18.83 26.05 -20.47
N VAL A 342 17.66 25.77 -19.88
CA VAL A 342 16.40 26.45 -20.24
C VAL A 342 16.49 27.96 -20.02
N CYS A 343 17.10 28.40 -18.91
CA CYS A 343 17.28 29.82 -18.63
C CYS A 343 18.28 30.50 -19.58
N PHE A 344 19.39 29.83 -19.93
CA PHE A 344 20.38 30.36 -20.86
C PHE A 344 19.83 30.48 -22.27
N LEU A 345 18.98 29.54 -22.70
CA LEU A 345 18.26 29.65 -23.97
C LEU A 345 17.40 30.92 -24.00
N GLY A 346 16.57 31.12 -22.97
CA GLY A 346 15.68 32.28 -22.89
C GLY A 346 16.40 33.62 -22.65
N LEU A 347 17.68 33.58 -22.29
CA LEU A 347 18.57 34.76 -22.16
C LEU A 347 19.52 34.91 -23.35
N GLU A 348 19.37 34.08 -24.39
CA GLU A 348 20.22 34.09 -25.60
C GLU A 348 21.72 33.88 -25.32
N ARG A 349 22.06 33.13 -24.26
CA ARG A 349 23.44 32.83 -23.84
C ARG A 349 23.94 31.53 -24.46
N GLN A 350 24.25 31.57 -25.76
CA GLN A 350 24.54 30.37 -26.55
C GLN A 350 25.75 29.55 -26.05
N GLN A 351 26.81 30.20 -25.58
CA GLN A 351 28.01 29.50 -25.07
C GLN A 351 27.71 28.69 -23.81
N ASP A 352 26.99 29.29 -22.86
CA ASP A 352 26.61 28.63 -21.61
C ASP A 352 25.59 27.50 -21.86
N LEU A 353 24.70 27.68 -22.83
CA LEU A 353 23.74 26.67 -23.27
C LEU A 353 24.44 25.38 -23.75
N GLU A 354 25.42 25.50 -24.65
CA GLU A 354 26.16 24.35 -25.18
C GLU A 354 27.00 23.69 -24.08
N ALA A 355 27.56 24.47 -23.16
CA ALA A 355 28.31 23.93 -22.02
C ALA A 355 27.42 23.06 -21.11
N GLU A 356 26.19 23.49 -20.80
CA GLU A 356 25.25 22.67 -20.03
C GLU A 356 24.84 21.40 -20.78
N PHE A 357 24.65 21.47 -22.10
CA PHE A 357 24.30 20.29 -22.89
C PHE A 357 25.40 19.22 -22.88
N VAL A 358 26.66 19.64 -23.06
CA VAL A 358 27.82 18.74 -23.00
C VAL A 358 27.91 18.10 -21.60
N ASN A 359 27.71 18.90 -20.55
CA ASN A 359 27.70 18.41 -19.17
C ASN A 359 26.60 17.36 -18.95
N GLN A 360 25.37 17.60 -19.41
CA GLN A 360 24.27 16.63 -19.30
C GLN A 360 24.60 15.31 -20.00
N LYS A 361 25.12 15.35 -21.23
CA LYS A 361 25.53 14.15 -21.97
C LYS A 361 26.61 13.36 -21.22
N GLN A 362 27.62 14.04 -20.69
CA GLN A 362 28.67 13.40 -19.90
C GLN A 362 28.11 12.77 -18.63
N LEU A 363 27.19 13.45 -17.94
CA LEU A 363 26.57 12.97 -16.72
C LEU A 363 25.72 11.72 -16.96
N VAL A 364 24.90 11.70 -18.03
CA VAL A 364 24.06 10.55 -18.40
C VAL A 364 24.92 9.37 -18.86
N LYS A 365 25.98 9.62 -19.64
CA LYS A 365 26.93 8.59 -20.07
C LYS A 365 27.65 7.94 -18.88
N LYS A 366 28.06 8.74 -17.90
CA LYS A 366 28.81 8.27 -16.73
C LYS A 366 27.94 7.55 -15.70
N TYR A 367 26.65 7.88 -15.62
CA TYR A 367 25.75 7.36 -14.60
C TYR A 367 24.48 6.74 -15.23
N PRO A 368 24.51 5.42 -15.55
CA PRO A 368 23.39 4.72 -16.21
C PRO A 368 22.05 4.82 -15.46
N GLY A 369 22.06 4.96 -14.13
CA GLY A 369 20.85 5.19 -13.34
C GLY A 369 20.12 6.51 -13.64
N LEU A 370 20.72 7.40 -14.45
CA LEU A 370 20.07 8.60 -14.98
C LEU A 370 19.42 8.39 -16.34
N LYS A 371 19.61 7.24 -17.01
CA LYS A 371 19.25 7.02 -18.43
C LYS A 371 17.84 7.48 -18.78
N ARG A 372 16.82 7.08 -18.02
CA ARG A 372 15.42 7.45 -18.29
C ARG A 372 15.19 8.97 -18.28
N MET A 373 15.68 9.67 -17.26
CA MET A 373 15.55 11.13 -17.17
C MET A 373 16.47 11.84 -18.18
N GLY A 374 17.68 11.31 -18.35
CA GLY A 374 18.70 11.82 -19.24
C GLY A 374 18.30 11.79 -20.71
N GLU A 375 17.73 10.67 -21.18
CA GLU A 375 17.24 10.52 -22.55
C GLU A 375 16.17 11.56 -22.89
N ALA A 376 15.23 11.80 -21.98
CA ALA A 376 14.19 12.82 -22.16
C ALA A 376 14.81 14.21 -22.37
N LEU A 377 15.75 14.59 -21.51
CA LEU A 377 16.40 15.89 -21.54
C LEU A 377 17.31 16.07 -22.76
N ILE A 378 18.05 15.02 -23.12
CA ILE A 378 18.91 14.99 -24.31
C ILE A 378 18.05 15.10 -25.57
N LEU A 379 16.92 14.39 -25.65
CA LEU A 379 16.00 14.47 -26.78
C LEU A 379 15.41 15.87 -26.92
N LEU A 380 14.94 16.47 -25.82
CA LEU A 380 14.44 17.86 -25.79
C LEU A 380 15.49 18.85 -26.32
N THR A 381 16.76 18.69 -25.91
CA THR A 381 17.84 19.53 -26.42
C THR A 381 18.14 19.26 -27.89
N THR A 382 18.07 18.00 -28.32
CA THR A 382 18.33 17.59 -29.70
C THR A 382 17.28 18.18 -30.65
N ILE A 383 16.01 18.20 -30.23
CA ILE A 383 14.92 18.89 -30.93
C ILE A 383 15.27 20.37 -31.13
N LYS A 384 15.65 21.07 -30.05
CA LYS A 384 16.02 22.49 -30.11
C LYS A 384 17.21 22.74 -31.03
N LYS A 385 18.23 21.88 -30.99
CA LYS A 385 19.40 21.98 -31.87
C LYS A 385 19.03 21.75 -33.34
N ALA A 386 18.23 20.72 -33.62
CA ALA A 386 17.74 20.45 -34.97
C ALA A 386 16.90 21.63 -35.51
N TYR A 387 16.12 22.29 -34.65
CA TYR A 387 15.37 23.49 -35.00
C TYR A 387 16.30 24.67 -35.35
N MET A 388 17.32 24.93 -34.52
CA MET A 388 18.31 25.97 -34.81
C MET A 388 19.10 25.69 -36.10
N ASP A 389 19.37 24.42 -36.39
CA ASP A 389 20.00 23.95 -37.62
C ASP A 389 19.04 23.94 -38.84
N GLN A 390 17.78 24.38 -38.68
CA GLN A 390 16.72 24.38 -39.70
C GLN A 390 16.40 22.99 -40.28
N LYS A 391 16.62 21.91 -39.52
CA LYS A 391 16.32 20.52 -39.93
C LYS A 391 14.89 20.13 -39.59
N PHE A 392 13.92 20.80 -40.20
CA PHE A 392 12.50 20.75 -39.81
C PHE A 392 11.87 19.35 -39.81
N ALA A 393 12.16 18.50 -40.80
CA ALA A 393 11.67 17.12 -40.81
C ALA A 393 12.18 16.28 -39.61
N GLN A 394 13.41 16.53 -39.16
CA GLN A 394 13.95 15.87 -37.97
C GLN A 394 13.30 16.40 -36.70
N VAL A 395 13.01 17.71 -36.66
CA VAL A 395 12.31 18.34 -35.53
C VAL A 395 10.94 17.70 -35.32
N GLU A 396 10.14 17.59 -36.37
CA GLU A 396 8.80 16.97 -36.30
C GLU A 396 8.89 15.51 -35.83
N ALA A 397 9.78 14.71 -36.43
CA ALA A 397 9.97 13.32 -36.03
C ALA A 397 10.38 13.17 -34.56
N TYR A 398 11.31 14.00 -34.09
CA TYR A 398 11.78 13.95 -32.70
C TYR A 398 10.73 14.44 -31.70
N ILE A 399 9.92 15.44 -32.06
CA ILE A 399 8.83 15.90 -31.21
C ILE A 399 7.76 14.83 -31.07
N ASN A 400 7.39 14.13 -32.15
CA ASN A 400 6.44 13.01 -32.10
C ASN A 400 6.93 11.91 -31.14
N VAL A 401 8.19 11.47 -31.28
CA VAL A 401 8.80 10.48 -30.37
C VAL A 401 8.80 10.96 -28.92
N TYR A 402 9.07 12.25 -28.69
CA TYR A 402 9.07 12.80 -27.35
C TYR A 402 7.66 12.83 -26.73
N CYS A 403 6.67 13.28 -27.49
CA CYS A 403 5.29 13.43 -27.02
C CYS A 403 4.60 12.07 -26.83
N GLU A 404 4.91 11.06 -27.65
CA GLU A 404 4.47 9.68 -27.43
C GLU A 404 4.96 9.13 -26.08
N ARG A 405 6.22 9.44 -25.72
CA ARG A 405 6.82 8.99 -24.46
C ARG A 405 6.37 9.82 -23.25
N TYR A 406 6.00 11.08 -23.47
CA TYR A 406 5.60 12.05 -22.43
C TYR A 406 4.32 12.80 -22.85
N PRO A 407 3.15 12.15 -22.79
CA PRO A 407 1.91 12.68 -23.36
C PRO A 407 1.25 13.81 -22.54
N ASP A 408 1.83 14.21 -21.41
CA ASP A 408 1.25 15.25 -20.56
C ASP A 408 1.64 16.67 -21.01
N ALA A 409 0.72 17.61 -20.78
CA ALA A 409 0.86 19.00 -21.21
C ALA A 409 2.13 19.69 -20.68
N TYR A 410 2.63 19.31 -19.51
CA TYR A 410 3.84 19.93 -18.95
C TYR A 410 5.07 19.69 -19.86
N HIS A 411 5.15 18.51 -20.47
CA HIS A 411 6.25 18.15 -21.38
C HIS A 411 6.02 18.67 -22.81
N HIS A 412 4.76 18.75 -23.27
CA HIS A 412 4.45 19.18 -24.64
C HIS A 412 4.44 20.70 -24.82
N ILE A 413 3.93 21.48 -23.86
CA ILE A 413 3.84 22.96 -23.97
C ILE A 413 5.17 23.63 -24.37
N PRO A 414 6.35 23.26 -23.81
CA PRO A 414 7.63 23.85 -24.21
C PRO A 414 8.05 23.56 -25.67
N LEU A 415 7.44 22.58 -26.34
CA LEU A 415 7.72 22.19 -27.72
C LEU A 415 6.74 22.80 -28.73
N MET A 416 5.51 23.11 -28.31
CA MET A 416 4.49 23.69 -29.19
C MET A 416 4.94 24.96 -29.95
N PRO A 417 5.69 25.91 -29.36
CA PRO A 417 6.21 27.06 -30.12
C PRO A 417 7.18 26.67 -31.24
N ILE A 418 7.95 25.59 -31.04
CA ILE A 418 8.86 25.06 -32.05
C ILE A 418 8.04 24.40 -33.17
N GLU A 419 7.07 23.54 -32.82
CA GLU A 419 6.16 22.92 -33.79
C GLU A 419 5.43 23.95 -34.65
N MET A 420 4.87 24.98 -34.00
CA MET A 420 4.15 26.06 -34.69
C MET A 420 5.04 26.73 -35.73
N LYS A 421 6.26 27.15 -35.34
CA LYS A 421 7.21 27.79 -36.27
C LYS A 421 7.67 26.85 -37.37
N VAL A 422 7.85 25.55 -37.08
CA VAL A 422 8.19 24.55 -38.10
C VAL A 422 7.08 24.45 -39.15
N TYR A 423 5.82 24.32 -38.72
CA TYR A 423 4.68 24.23 -39.63
C TYR A 423 4.45 25.51 -40.44
N GLU A 424 4.70 26.68 -39.87
CA GLU A 424 4.70 27.94 -40.63
C GLU A 424 5.76 27.94 -41.74
N GLN A 425 6.97 27.46 -41.44
CA GLN A 425 8.08 27.40 -42.40
C GLN A 425 7.88 26.33 -43.48
N THR A 426 7.19 25.22 -43.18
CA THR A 426 6.86 24.17 -44.16
C THR A 426 5.60 24.47 -44.98
N GLY A 427 4.89 25.57 -44.68
CA GLY A 427 3.65 25.97 -45.37
C GLY A 427 2.39 25.28 -44.86
N GLU A 428 2.47 24.53 -43.75
CA GLU A 428 1.37 23.80 -43.13
C GLU A 428 0.59 24.68 -42.14
N ILE A 429 0.04 25.80 -42.65
CA ILE A 429 -0.56 26.86 -41.84
C ILE A 429 -1.71 26.38 -40.96
N GLU A 430 -2.52 25.41 -41.40
CA GLU A 430 -3.61 24.86 -40.58
C GLU A 430 -3.08 24.11 -39.35
N LYS A 431 -1.99 23.35 -39.49
CA LYS A 431 -1.35 22.68 -38.35
C LYS A 431 -0.80 23.70 -37.36
N ALA A 432 -0.13 24.75 -37.84
CA ALA A 432 0.35 25.84 -37.00
C ALA A 432 -0.78 26.51 -36.21
N LYS A 433 -1.91 26.80 -36.88
CA LYS A 433 -3.11 27.36 -36.22
C LYS A 433 -3.70 26.43 -35.17
N ASN A 434 -3.75 25.13 -35.44
CA ASN A 434 -4.25 24.14 -34.48
C ASN A 434 -3.37 24.08 -33.22
N ILE A 435 -2.04 24.08 -33.39
CA ILE A 435 -1.09 24.14 -32.27
C ILE A 435 -1.25 25.43 -31.48
N CYS A 436 -1.37 26.58 -32.16
CA CYS A 436 -1.60 27.87 -31.52
C CYS A 436 -2.90 27.89 -30.69
N SER A 437 -4.01 27.41 -31.27
CA SER A 437 -5.30 27.28 -30.58
C SER A 437 -5.20 26.39 -29.33
N HIS A 438 -4.51 25.25 -29.45
CA HIS A 438 -4.27 24.35 -28.33
C HIS A 438 -3.41 25.02 -27.24
N LEU A 439 -2.36 25.75 -27.61
CA LEU A 439 -1.50 26.47 -26.69
C LEU A 439 -2.27 27.59 -25.94
N LEU A 440 -3.15 28.32 -26.63
CA LEU A 440 -4.00 29.37 -26.07
C LEU A 440 -5.05 28.85 -25.06
N SER A 441 -5.31 27.55 -25.04
CA SER A 441 -6.16 26.91 -24.03
C SER A 441 -5.48 26.74 -22.66
N TYR A 442 -4.16 26.96 -22.56
CA TYR A 442 -3.39 26.88 -21.32
C TYR A 442 -3.19 28.26 -20.66
N SER A 443 -2.74 28.26 -19.39
CA SER A 443 -2.66 29.48 -18.59
C SER A 443 -1.65 30.51 -19.13
N PRO A 444 -2.02 31.81 -19.15
CA PRO A 444 -1.10 32.89 -19.53
C PRO A 444 0.03 33.13 -18.51
N GLU A 445 0.09 32.39 -17.40
CA GLU A 445 1.28 32.37 -16.55
C GLU A 445 2.50 31.77 -17.26
N ASN A 446 2.29 30.92 -18.27
CA ASN A 446 3.36 30.29 -19.05
C ASN A 446 3.81 31.21 -20.19
N ILE A 447 5.13 31.34 -20.39
CA ILE A 447 5.69 32.21 -21.44
C ILE A 447 5.24 31.81 -22.85
N ALA A 448 5.18 30.50 -23.15
CA ALA A 448 4.76 30.03 -24.47
C ALA A 448 3.33 30.46 -24.80
N VAL A 449 2.44 30.47 -23.81
CA VAL A 449 1.06 30.95 -23.97
C VAL A 449 1.05 32.45 -24.21
N ARG A 450 1.83 33.24 -23.45
CA ARG A 450 1.90 34.69 -23.64
C ARG A 450 2.42 35.07 -25.03
N GLU A 451 3.40 34.34 -25.54
CA GLU A 451 3.89 34.52 -26.92
C GLU A 451 2.80 34.15 -27.95
N ALA A 452 2.05 33.07 -27.72
CA ALA A 452 0.95 32.67 -28.60
C ALA A 452 -0.21 33.68 -28.63
N MET A 453 -0.39 34.47 -27.57
CA MET A 453 -1.44 35.50 -27.49
C MET A 453 -1.29 36.62 -28.53
N GLU A 454 -0.13 36.76 -29.16
CA GLU A 454 0.04 37.67 -30.31
C GLU A 454 -0.76 37.19 -31.54
N TYR A 455 -1.06 35.89 -31.62
CA TYR A 455 -1.71 35.24 -32.76
C TYR A 455 -3.19 34.90 -32.51
N GLY A 456 -3.69 35.10 -31.29
CA GLY A 456 -5.07 34.81 -30.94
C GLY A 456 -5.43 35.10 -29.48
N THR A 457 -6.71 35.03 -29.16
CA THR A 457 -7.20 35.26 -27.78
C THR A 457 -7.01 34.01 -26.92
N CYS A 458 -6.42 34.18 -25.73
CA CYS A 458 -6.33 33.10 -24.74
C CYS A 458 -7.73 32.66 -24.30
N THR A 459 -8.01 31.36 -24.43
CA THR A 459 -9.29 30.72 -24.06
C THR A 459 -9.21 29.95 -22.75
N TYR A 460 -8.09 30.11 -22.02
CA TYR A 460 -7.84 29.42 -20.77
C TYR A 460 -8.97 29.61 -19.75
N VAL A 461 -9.41 28.49 -19.19
CA VAL A 461 -10.30 28.44 -18.03
C VAL A 461 -9.59 27.68 -16.92
N GLU A 462 -9.64 28.22 -15.70
CA GLU A 462 -9.05 27.56 -14.55
C GLU A 462 -9.65 26.16 -14.37
N SER A 463 -8.79 25.13 -14.42
CA SER A 463 -9.23 23.75 -14.22
C SER A 463 -9.80 23.58 -12.80
N PRO A 464 -11.04 23.10 -12.64
CA PRO A 464 -11.66 22.95 -11.33
C PRO A 464 -11.01 21.84 -10.49
N GLY A 465 -10.09 21.05 -11.07
CA GLY A 465 -9.46 19.89 -10.45
C GLY A 465 -8.24 20.20 -9.57
N PHE A 466 -7.52 21.30 -9.79
CA PHE A 466 -6.23 21.56 -9.14
C PHE A 466 -6.27 21.56 -7.60
N LEU A 467 -7.36 22.07 -7.03
CA LEU A 467 -7.55 22.14 -5.57
C LEU A 467 -8.39 20.98 -5.02
N LYS A 468 -8.97 20.13 -5.88
CA LYS A 468 -9.86 19.03 -5.46
C LYS A 468 -9.06 17.78 -5.12
N ASP A 469 -9.39 17.18 -3.98
CA ASP A 469 -8.84 15.91 -3.49
C ASP A 469 -9.98 15.10 -2.91
N LYS A 470 -10.87 14.66 -3.80
CA LYS A 470 -12.00 13.81 -3.40
C LYS A 470 -11.48 12.53 -2.74
N THR A 471 -10.46 11.90 -3.33
CA THR A 471 -9.86 10.66 -2.85
C THR A 471 -9.25 10.79 -1.46
N GLY A 472 -8.41 11.80 -1.21
CA GLY A 472 -7.84 12.00 0.12
C GLY A 472 -8.88 12.47 1.14
N PHE A 473 -9.96 13.15 0.72
CA PHE A 473 -11.08 13.48 1.61
C PHE A 473 -11.83 12.22 2.06
N VAL A 474 -12.21 11.33 1.12
CA VAL A 474 -12.85 10.03 1.41
C VAL A 474 -11.96 9.19 2.32
N LEU A 475 -10.66 9.10 2.01
CA LEU A 475 -9.74 8.30 2.81
C LEU A 475 -9.56 8.85 4.23
N ARG A 476 -9.61 10.18 4.42
CA ARG A 476 -9.64 10.79 5.75
C ARG A 476 -10.95 10.49 6.49
N MET A 477 -12.09 10.48 5.81
CA MET A 477 -13.37 10.06 6.40
C MET A 477 -13.33 8.61 6.85
N VAL A 478 -12.85 7.70 5.99
CA VAL A 478 -12.67 6.27 6.32
C VAL A 478 -11.74 6.11 7.51
N MET A 479 -10.55 6.72 7.49
CA MET A 479 -9.60 6.63 8.61
C MET A 479 -10.15 7.20 9.92
N THR A 480 -10.96 8.26 9.86
CA THR A 480 -11.63 8.82 11.05
C THR A 480 -12.73 7.90 11.55
N GLY A 481 -13.47 7.26 10.65
CA GLY A 481 -14.49 6.25 10.99
C GLY A 481 -13.87 5.00 11.62
N VAL A 482 -12.80 4.45 11.03
CA VAL A 482 -12.05 3.32 11.59
C VAL A 482 -11.47 3.67 12.95
N LEU A 483 -10.89 4.88 13.09
CA LEU A 483 -10.39 5.33 14.39
C LEU A 483 -11.52 5.49 15.41
N GLY A 484 -12.68 6.02 15.01
CA GLY A 484 -13.86 6.13 15.87
C GLY A 484 -14.36 4.76 16.33
N PHE A 485 -14.43 3.79 15.43
CA PHE A 485 -14.75 2.40 15.75
C PHE A 485 -13.72 1.80 16.71
N TYR A 486 -12.42 2.01 16.45
CA TYR A 486 -11.34 1.52 17.31
C TYR A 486 -11.43 2.13 18.71
N ILE A 487 -11.73 3.43 18.85
CA ILE A 487 -11.94 4.11 20.14
C ILE A 487 -13.17 3.56 20.86
N VAL A 488 -14.27 3.29 20.15
CA VAL A 488 -15.47 2.68 20.74
C VAL A 488 -15.19 1.26 21.22
N LEU A 489 -14.44 0.48 20.44
CA LEU A 489 -14.08 -0.90 20.76
C LEU A 489 -13.08 -0.97 21.93
N LEU A 490 -12.09 -0.07 21.97
CA LEU A 490 -11.23 0.12 23.14
C LEU A 490 -12.01 0.60 24.36
N GLY A 491 -12.92 1.56 24.16
CA GLY A 491 -13.79 2.07 25.21
C GLY A 491 -14.70 0.99 25.77
N SER A 492 -15.25 0.14 24.91
CA SER A 492 -16.09 -0.99 25.32
C SER A 492 -15.27 -2.05 26.03
N VAL A 493 -14.05 -2.37 25.61
CA VAL A 493 -13.16 -3.29 26.36
C VAL A 493 -12.74 -2.68 27.71
N MET A 494 -12.48 -1.37 27.78
CA MET A 494 -12.15 -0.69 29.04
C MET A 494 -13.34 -0.52 29.99
N PHE A 495 -14.56 -0.36 29.48
CA PHE A 495 -15.80 -0.25 30.28
C PHE A 495 -16.47 -1.60 30.56
N LEU A 496 -16.26 -2.62 29.72
CA LEU A 496 -16.83 -3.97 29.82
C LEU A 496 -15.80 -5.03 30.25
N GLY A 497 -14.57 -4.64 30.61
CA GLY A 497 -13.70 -5.50 31.42
C GLY A 497 -14.49 -5.99 32.65
N PRO A 498 -14.29 -7.24 33.09
CA PRO A 498 -15.32 -8.10 33.66
C PRO A 498 -15.98 -7.48 34.90
N HIS A 499 -17.03 -6.70 34.65
CA HIS A 499 -18.18 -6.66 35.51
C HIS A 499 -19.17 -7.66 34.91
N HIS A 500 -18.99 -8.93 35.27
CA HIS A 500 -20.02 -9.94 35.07
C HIS A 500 -21.24 -9.54 35.92
N TRP A 501 -22.12 -8.75 35.31
CA TRP A 501 -23.51 -8.59 35.75
C TRP A 501 -24.38 -9.30 34.73
N GLY A 502 -24.34 -10.64 34.77
CA GLY A 502 -25.29 -11.53 34.12
C GLY A 502 -25.95 -12.35 35.23
N ALA A 503 -27.28 -12.37 35.24
CA ALA A 503 -28.09 -12.82 36.37
C ALA A 503 -27.72 -14.21 36.90
N ASP A 504 -27.74 -14.32 38.23
CA ASP A 504 -27.73 -15.58 38.97
C ASP A 504 -28.78 -16.56 38.40
N GLU A 505 -28.32 -17.61 37.72
CA GLU A 505 -28.99 -18.91 37.78
C GLU A 505 -28.14 -19.80 38.67
N THR A 506 -28.42 -19.70 39.97
CA THR A 506 -27.97 -20.63 41.00
C THR A 506 -28.64 -21.98 40.74
N GLU A 507 -27.97 -22.89 40.01
CA GLU A 507 -28.32 -24.31 40.11
C GLU A 507 -27.74 -24.86 41.42
N ILE A 508 -28.62 -24.93 42.42
CA ILE A 508 -28.36 -25.59 43.70
C ILE A 508 -28.24 -27.10 43.43
N TYR A 509 -27.02 -27.63 43.46
CA TYR A 509 -26.78 -29.07 43.52
C TYR A 509 -26.99 -29.57 44.96
N ASP A 510 -28.10 -30.27 45.17
CA ASP A 510 -28.46 -30.91 46.43
C ASP A 510 -27.53 -32.14 46.69
N GLU A 511 -26.87 -32.17 47.85
CA GLU A 511 -25.81 -33.13 48.25
C GLU A 511 -26.24 -34.61 48.32
N THR A 512 -27.50 -34.94 48.03
CA THR A 512 -28.06 -36.27 48.29
C THR A 512 -28.02 -37.27 47.11
N LYS A 513 -27.33 -36.96 46.00
CA LYS A 513 -27.18 -37.90 44.86
C LYS A 513 -25.78 -38.45 44.61
N ALA A 514 -24.76 -38.03 45.36
CA ALA A 514 -23.38 -38.49 45.16
C ALA A 514 -23.11 -39.95 45.57
N GLU A 515 -23.97 -40.57 46.39
CA GLU A 515 -23.77 -41.95 46.88
C GLU A 515 -24.30 -43.08 45.97
N LYS A 516 -24.82 -42.78 44.77
CA LYS A 516 -25.43 -43.83 43.89
C LYS A 516 -24.66 -44.21 42.63
N ILE A 517 -23.43 -43.74 42.43
CA ILE A 517 -22.64 -44.03 41.20
C ILE A 517 -21.32 -44.75 41.54
N ILE A 518 -21.36 -45.67 42.50
CA ILE A 518 -20.24 -46.60 42.78
C ILE A 518 -20.84 -48.00 42.93
N PRO A 519 -21.40 -48.59 41.85
CA PRO A 519 -20.68 -49.66 41.16
C PRO A 519 -21.16 -49.86 39.70
N ARG A 520 -20.45 -49.33 38.70
CA ARG A 520 -20.69 -49.74 37.30
C ARG A 520 -19.47 -49.72 36.38
N ILE A 521 -18.27 -49.68 36.95
CA ILE A 521 -17.01 -49.55 36.18
C ILE A 521 -16.29 -50.90 35.99
N ASN A 522 -16.72 -51.99 36.65
CA ASN A 522 -15.93 -53.24 36.69
C ASN A 522 -16.35 -54.37 35.72
N GLU A 523 -17.12 -54.13 34.65
CA GLU A 523 -17.57 -55.23 33.78
C GLU A 523 -17.33 -55.10 32.27
N SER A 524 -16.49 -54.18 31.80
CA SER A 524 -16.17 -54.15 30.36
C SER A 524 -14.71 -53.82 30.06
N VAL A 525 -13.79 -54.66 30.57
CA VAL A 525 -12.44 -54.78 29.99
C VAL A 525 -12.05 -56.25 29.99
N THR A 526 -12.28 -56.95 28.88
CA THR A 526 -11.39 -58.01 28.36
C THR A 526 -11.87 -58.48 26.98
N GLU A 527 -11.27 -57.95 25.92
CA GLU A 527 -10.61 -58.78 24.90
C GLU A 527 -9.80 -57.92 23.91
N LYS A 528 -8.49 -58.19 23.90
CA LYS A 528 -7.53 -58.17 22.77
C LYS A 528 -6.94 -56.84 22.26
N ALA A 529 -5.70 -56.62 22.70
CA ALA A 529 -4.52 -56.22 21.91
C ALA A 529 -4.42 -57.02 20.58
N GLU A 530 -3.81 -56.59 19.48
CA GLU A 530 -2.65 -55.73 19.21
C GLU A 530 -2.67 -55.43 17.69
N ASP A 531 -2.30 -54.20 17.29
CA ASP A 531 -1.24 -53.84 16.31
C ASP A 531 -1.53 -52.68 15.32
N GLU A 532 -0.53 -51.77 15.32
CA GLU A 532 -0.02 -50.87 14.28
C GLU A 532 -0.84 -49.69 13.66
N SER A 533 -0.51 -48.51 14.21
CA SER A 533 0.02 -47.27 13.57
C SER A 533 -0.78 -46.42 12.57
N MET A 534 -0.82 -45.11 12.93
CA MET A 534 -0.73 -43.86 12.13
C MET A 534 -1.73 -43.68 10.96
N GLU A 535 -2.41 -42.55 10.77
CA GLU A 535 -2.15 -41.17 11.17
C GLU A 535 -3.42 -40.34 10.87
N THR A 536 -3.64 -39.31 11.69
CA THR A 536 -4.30 -38.02 11.38
C THR A 536 -5.75 -38.00 10.88
N GLU A 537 -6.67 -37.64 11.78
CA GLU A 537 -8.01 -37.16 11.43
C GLU A 537 -8.09 -35.62 11.50
N GLU A 538 -8.80 -35.10 10.50
CA GLU A 538 -9.20 -33.72 10.27
C GLU A 538 -10.13 -33.18 11.38
N SER A 539 -10.17 -31.86 11.55
CA SER A 539 -11.40 -31.18 11.99
C SER A 539 -11.68 -29.98 11.10
N GLU A 540 -12.70 -30.19 10.27
CA GLU A 540 -13.74 -29.29 9.75
C GLU A 540 -13.43 -27.79 9.71
N ALA A 541 -13.14 -27.32 8.48
CA ALA A 541 -13.27 -25.94 8.06
C ALA A 541 -14.73 -25.62 7.69
N GLU A 542 -15.13 -24.36 7.95
CA GLU A 542 -16.40 -23.77 7.54
C GLU A 542 -16.62 -23.94 6.02
N GLN A 543 -17.79 -24.48 5.66
CA GLN A 543 -18.23 -24.67 4.28
C GLN A 543 -18.49 -23.32 3.59
N GLU A 544 -17.55 -22.88 2.75
CA GLU A 544 -17.89 -22.10 1.57
C GLU A 544 -18.58 -23.02 0.54
N PRO A 545 -19.58 -22.54 -0.22
CA PRO A 545 -20.24 -23.36 -1.22
C PRO A 545 -19.29 -23.63 -2.39
N THR A 546 -18.60 -24.78 -2.33
CA THR A 546 -17.83 -25.33 -3.43
C THR A 546 -18.79 -25.78 -4.52
N PHE A 547 -18.86 -25.02 -5.61
CA PHE A 547 -19.44 -25.52 -6.85
C PHE A 547 -18.39 -26.44 -7.49
N GLU A 548 -18.48 -27.74 -7.26
CA GLU A 548 -17.68 -28.73 -7.97
C GLU A 548 -18.07 -28.71 -9.45
N ILE A 549 -17.27 -28.04 -10.28
CA ILE A 549 -17.26 -28.26 -11.73
C ILE A 549 -16.30 -29.43 -11.96
N PRO A 550 -16.67 -30.46 -12.74
CA PRO A 550 -15.80 -31.60 -12.98
C PRO A 550 -14.47 -31.11 -13.57
N ALA A 551 -13.34 -31.62 -13.07
CA ALA A 551 -12.02 -31.37 -13.63
C ALA A 551 -11.92 -32.01 -15.03
N SER A 552 -12.50 -31.34 -16.01
CA SER A 552 -12.20 -31.53 -17.41
C SER A 552 -10.74 -31.14 -17.60
N GLN A 553 -9.95 -31.99 -18.25
CA GLN A 553 -8.59 -31.62 -18.63
C GLN A 553 -8.68 -30.50 -19.68
N ALA A 554 -7.93 -29.41 -19.50
CA ALA A 554 -7.96 -28.29 -20.45
C ALA A 554 -7.62 -28.78 -21.86
N PRO A 555 -8.33 -28.33 -22.91
CA PRO A 555 -8.02 -28.71 -24.28
C PRO A 555 -6.54 -28.46 -24.64
N GLY A 556 -5.95 -29.38 -25.42
CA GLY A 556 -4.58 -29.23 -25.87
C GLY A 556 -4.40 -28.01 -26.78
N ILE A 557 -3.15 -27.58 -27.01
CA ILE A 557 -2.82 -26.46 -27.91
C ILE A 557 -1.95 -26.93 -29.08
N LYS A 558 -2.04 -26.23 -30.20
CA LYS A 558 -1.15 -26.35 -31.37
C LYS A 558 -0.70 -24.95 -31.77
N MET A 559 0.56 -24.80 -32.11
CA MET A 559 1.10 -23.56 -32.68
C MET A 559 2.34 -23.90 -33.49
N ASP A 560 2.62 -23.09 -34.50
CA ASP A 560 3.85 -23.20 -35.28
C ASP A 560 4.82 -22.09 -34.84
N LEU A 561 6.05 -22.48 -34.52
CA LEU A 561 7.13 -21.51 -34.31
C LEU A 561 7.69 -21.05 -35.67
N PRO A 562 8.21 -19.82 -35.78
CA PRO A 562 8.87 -19.36 -36.99
C PRO A 562 9.98 -20.34 -37.40
N LYS A 563 10.14 -20.59 -38.70
CA LYS A 563 11.13 -21.56 -39.20
C LYS A 563 12.55 -21.23 -38.75
N ASP A 564 12.85 -19.93 -38.63
CA ASP A 564 14.15 -19.41 -38.21
C ASP A 564 14.43 -19.66 -36.73
N TRP A 565 13.43 -20.05 -35.93
CA TRP A 565 13.60 -20.43 -34.52
C TRP A 565 14.07 -21.87 -34.34
N ASN A 566 14.17 -22.65 -35.41
CA ASN A 566 14.59 -24.05 -35.33
C ASN A 566 16.01 -24.15 -34.75
N GLY A 567 16.13 -24.82 -33.60
CA GLY A 567 17.39 -24.93 -32.87
C GLY A 567 17.79 -23.68 -32.07
N LEU A 568 17.02 -22.58 -32.12
CA LEU A 568 17.25 -21.36 -31.35
C LEU A 568 16.38 -21.26 -30.09
N THR A 569 15.46 -22.21 -29.87
CA THR A 569 14.57 -22.20 -28.71
C THR A 569 14.70 -23.43 -27.82
N VAL A 570 14.42 -23.22 -26.53
CA VAL A 570 14.23 -24.26 -25.52
C VAL A 570 12.81 -24.10 -24.96
N ARG A 571 12.02 -25.17 -25.00
CA ARG A 571 10.68 -25.22 -24.40
C ARG A 571 10.75 -25.87 -23.02
N LYS A 572 10.09 -25.27 -22.04
CA LYS A 572 9.96 -25.80 -20.67
C LYS A 572 8.50 -25.91 -20.28
N GLU A 573 8.09 -27.11 -19.89
CA GLU A 573 6.76 -27.36 -19.31
C GLU A 573 6.78 -27.04 -17.83
N PHE A 574 5.69 -26.50 -17.32
CA PHE A 574 5.41 -26.33 -15.90
C PHE A 574 3.91 -26.56 -15.65
N GLU A 575 3.49 -26.55 -14.39
CA GLU A 575 2.09 -26.80 -14.06
C GLU A 575 1.17 -25.73 -14.69
N GLY A 576 0.24 -26.19 -15.53
CA GLY A 576 -0.73 -25.32 -16.21
C GLY A 576 -0.21 -24.57 -17.44
N GLY A 577 1.04 -24.78 -17.89
CA GLY A 577 1.56 -24.05 -19.04
C GLY A 577 2.96 -24.42 -19.51
N CYS A 578 3.49 -23.63 -20.43
CA CYS A 578 4.84 -23.76 -20.95
C CYS A 578 5.53 -22.41 -21.15
N SER A 579 6.85 -22.42 -21.22
CA SER A 579 7.67 -21.24 -21.54
C SER A 579 8.62 -21.55 -22.68
N PHE A 580 8.88 -20.53 -23.50
CA PHE A 580 9.82 -20.58 -24.61
C PHE A 580 10.99 -19.68 -24.30
N HIS A 581 12.20 -20.21 -24.43
CA HIS A 581 13.44 -19.53 -24.08
C HIS A 581 14.34 -19.44 -25.31
N GLN A 582 15.09 -18.35 -25.47
CA GLN A 582 16.21 -18.30 -26.40
C GLN A 582 17.32 -19.23 -25.91
N LYS A 583 17.71 -20.20 -26.74
CA LYS A 583 18.66 -21.26 -26.40
C LYS A 583 20.01 -20.73 -25.93
N LYS A 584 20.58 -19.73 -26.62
CA LYS A 584 21.89 -19.19 -26.28
C LYS A 584 21.93 -18.57 -24.88
N SER A 585 20.91 -17.79 -24.53
CA SER A 585 20.79 -17.25 -23.17
C SER A 585 20.58 -18.38 -22.16
N TYR A 586 19.68 -19.31 -22.48
CA TYR A 586 19.35 -20.43 -21.59
C TYR A 586 20.58 -21.29 -21.25
N ASP A 587 21.42 -21.59 -22.25
CA ASP A 587 22.62 -22.39 -22.08
C ASP A 587 23.70 -21.66 -21.26
N LEU A 588 23.74 -20.32 -21.29
CA LEU A 588 24.75 -19.51 -20.60
C LEU A 588 24.36 -19.17 -19.15
N ILE A 589 23.10 -18.80 -18.90
CA ILE A 589 22.66 -18.27 -17.61
C ILE A 589 21.47 -19.02 -17.00
N GLY A 590 20.96 -20.07 -17.66
CA GLY A 590 19.79 -20.83 -17.21
C GLY A 590 18.47 -20.08 -17.38
N ASP A 591 18.51 -18.91 -18.03
CA ASP A 591 17.38 -18.04 -18.31
C ASP A 591 17.48 -17.54 -19.75
N GLY A 592 16.38 -17.09 -20.31
CA GLY A 592 16.28 -16.70 -21.71
C GLY A 592 14.84 -16.54 -22.15
N VAL A 593 13.91 -16.42 -21.21
CA VAL A 593 12.47 -16.50 -21.51
C VAL A 593 12.10 -15.44 -22.54
N LEU A 594 11.44 -15.87 -23.61
CA LEU A 594 10.81 -15.03 -24.62
C LEU A 594 9.36 -14.75 -24.22
N PHE A 595 8.61 -15.78 -23.87
CA PHE A 595 7.24 -15.69 -23.36
C PHE A 595 6.82 -16.95 -22.60
N TYR A 596 5.80 -16.81 -21.78
CA TYR A 596 5.05 -17.89 -21.15
C TYR A 596 3.71 -18.03 -21.85
N LEU A 597 3.18 -19.24 -21.88
CA LEU A 597 1.81 -19.54 -22.30
C LEU A 597 1.17 -20.43 -21.24
N GLN A 598 0.13 -19.95 -20.60
CA GLN A 598 -0.50 -20.60 -19.46
C GLN A 598 -2.01 -20.61 -19.59
N VAL A 599 -2.64 -21.65 -19.04
CA VAL A 599 -4.09 -21.80 -18.98
C VAL A 599 -4.58 -21.39 -17.60
N TYR A 600 -5.57 -20.51 -17.58
CA TYR A 600 -6.24 -20.05 -16.37
C TYR A 600 -7.69 -20.54 -16.37
N THR A 601 -8.15 -21.06 -15.23
CA THR A 601 -9.56 -21.39 -14.98
C THR A 601 -10.27 -20.33 -14.15
N ASP A 602 -9.49 -19.51 -13.44
CA ASP A 602 -9.94 -18.32 -12.73
C ASP A 602 -9.74 -17.06 -13.59
N CYS A 603 -9.99 -15.90 -13.01
CA CYS A 603 -9.83 -14.60 -13.68
C CYS A 603 -8.54 -13.87 -13.24
N SER A 604 -7.61 -14.56 -12.58
CA SER A 604 -6.43 -13.94 -11.94
C SER A 604 -5.40 -13.41 -12.94
N TYR A 605 -5.42 -13.90 -14.19
CA TYR A 605 -4.52 -13.47 -15.27
C TYR A 605 -4.55 -11.97 -15.54
N VAL A 606 -5.64 -11.27 -15.19
CA VAL A 606 -5.72 -9.80 -15.33
C VAL A 606 -4.73 -9.04 -14.45
N ASN A 607 -4.15 -9.72 -13.45
CA ASN A 607 -3.13 -9.18 -12.58
C ASN A 607 -1.70 -9.35 -13.12
N LEU A 608 -1.54 -10.02 -14.27
CA LEU A 608 -0.27 -10.10 -14.96
C LEU A 608 0.12 -8.72 -15.55
N PRO A 609 1.40 -8.32 -15.47
CA PRO A 609 1.83 -6.98 -15.86
C PRO A 609 1.89 -6.75 -17.39
N ASP A 610 2.21 -7.79 -18.17
CA ASP A 610 2.21 -7.77 -19.64
C ASP A 610 1.71 -9.13 -20.13
N TYR A 611 0.42 -9.16 -20.50
CA TYR A 611 -0.26 -10.36 -20.97
C TYR A 611 -1.17 -10.07 -22.17
N GLU A 612 -1.47 -11.13 -22.91
CA GLU A 612 -2.41 -11.14 -24.02
C GLU A 612 -3.23 -12.43 -23.96
N VAL A 613 -4.55 -12.32 -24.07
CA VAL A 613 -5.42 -13.49 -24.19
C VAL A 613 -5.38 -13.97 -25.64
N TRP A 614 -4.82 -15.16 -25.87
CA TRP A 614 -4.72 -15.75 -27.21
C TRP A 614 -5.96 -16.56 -27.59
N GLY A 615 -6.70 -17.05 -26.60
CA GLY A 615 -7.99 -17.69 -26.83
C GLY A 615 -8.62 -18.17 -25.53
N TYR A 616 -9.85 -18.64 -25.62
CA TYR A 616 -10.58 -19.22 -24.49
C TYR A 616 -11.55 -20.30 -24.96
N ASP A 617 -11.87 -21.22 -24.06
CA ASP A 617 -12.87 -22.24 -24.27
C ASP A 617 -13.61 -22.50 -22.94
N GLY A 618 -14.86 -22.07 -22.86
CA GLY A 618 -15.63 -22.10 -21.61
C GLY A 618 -14.95 -21.32 -20.48
N SER A 619 -14.55 -22.03 -19.41
CA SER A 619 -13.84 -21.47 -18.25
C SER A 619 -12.33 -21.33 -18.46
N TYR A 620 -11.75 -22.00 -19.46
CA TYR A 620 -10.31 -21.99 -19.72
C TYR A 620 -9.90 -20.79 -20.57
N VAL A 621 -8.93 -20.02 -20.09
CA VAL A 621 -8.35 -18.86 -20.79
C VAL A 621 -6.87 -19.11 -21.04
N TYR A 622 -6.46 -19.06 -22.31
CA TYR A 622 -5.08 -19.28 -22.74
C TYR A 622 -4.40 -17.93 -22.88
N VAL A 623 -3.45 -17.67 -21.98
CA VAL A 623 -2.83 -16.37 -21.80
C VAL A 623 -1.34 -16.48 -22.10
N MET A 624 -0.87 -15.64 -23.03
CA MET A 624 0.55 -15.42 -23.23
C MET A 624 1.00 -14.24 -22.38
N SER A 625 2.11 -14.39 -21.65
CA SER A 625 2.71 -13.29 -20.89
C SER A 625 4.19 -13.15 -21.17
N ARG A 626 4.68 -11.92 -21.08
CA ARG A 626 6.10 -11.59 -21.27
C ARG A 626 6.83 -11.48 -19.93
N PRO A 627 8.14 -11.80 -19.88
CA PRO A 627 8.92 -11.58 -18.67
C PRO A 627 9.00 -10.08 -18.34
N THR A 628 8.98 -9.75 -17.05
CA THR A 628 9.11 -8.35 -16.57
C THR A 628 10.56 -7.88 -16.44
N ASP A 629 11.48 -8.83 -16.32
CA ASP A 629 12.91 -8.58 -16.13
C ASP A 629 13.70 -8.88 -17.42
N VAL A 630 14.99 -8.54 -17.42
CA VAL A 630 15.88 -8.91 -18.52
C VAL A 630 16.28 -10.37 -18.34
N THR A 631 15.80 -11.24 -19.23
CA THR A 631 16.02 -12.69 -19.16
C THR A 631 17.11 -13.19 -20.10
N PHE A 632 17.65 -12.34 -20.98
CA PHE A 632 18.68 -12.73 -21.95
C PHE A 632 20.09 -12.32 -21.53
N TYR A 633 21.10 -13.01 -22.05
CA TYR A 633 22.51 -12.71 -21.76
C TYR A 633 22.97 -11.41 -22.45
N MET A 634 23.13 -10.35 -21.65
CA MET A 634 23.38 -9.01 -22.16
C MET A 634 24.84 -8.72 -22.55
N GLU A 635 25.81 -9.55 -22.13
CA GLU A 635 27.23 -9.27 -22.34
C GLU A 635 27.66 -9.51 -23.79
N ASP A 636 26.85 -10.22 -24.58
CA ASP A 636 27.06 -10.46 -26.01
C ASP A 636 25.99 -9.74 -26.84
N SER A 637 26.42 -8.80 -27.68
CA SER A 637 25.53 -8.00 -28.52
C SER A 637 24.79 -8.82 -29.58
N ALA A 638 25.38 -9.91 -30.08
CA ALA A 638 24.74 -10.77 -31.09
C ALA A 638 23.65 -11.64 -30.45
N ILE A 639 23.87 -12.13 -29.23
CA ILE A 639 22.84 -12.87 -28.46
C ILE A 639 21.67 -11.95 -28.13
N SER A 640 21.98 -10.73 -27.69
CA SER A 640 20.97 -9.69 -27.46
C SER A 640 20.17 -9.37 -28.72
N GLU A 641 20.82 -9.16 -29.88
CA GLU A 641 20.13 -8.85 -31.12
C GLU A 641 19.22 -9.99 -31.60
N GLU A 642 19.69 -11.24 -31.51
CA GLU A 642 18.87 -12.44 -31.80
C GLU A 642 17.63 -12.50 -30.90
N TYR A 643 17.80 -12.28 -29.58
CA TYR A 643 16.69 -12.27 -28.63
C TYR A 643 15.63 -11.22 -28.99
N HIS A 644 16.04 -9.99 -29.30
CA HIS A 644 15.11 -8.92 -29.67
C HIS A 644 14.43 -9.18 -31.02
N ASN A 645 15.10 -9.83 -31.97
CA ASN A 645 14.49 -10.23 -33.24
C ASN A 645 13.40 -11.28 -33.00
N MET A 646 13.67 -12.30 -32.18
CA MET A 646 12.69 -13.31 -31.79
C MET A 646 11.48 -12.66 -31.10
N LEU A 647 11.67 -11.72 -30.16
CA LEU A 647 10.54 -11.04 -29.52
C LEU A 647 9.56 -10.36 -30.51
N ARG A 648 10.05 -9.81 -31.63
CA ARG A 648 9.19 -9.18 -32.66
C ARG A 648 8.35 -10.20 -33.44
N GLU A 649 8.83 -11.43 -33.54
CA GLU A 649 8.20 -12.52 -34.30
C GLU A 649 7.14 -13.28 -33.51
N ILE A 650 7.01 -13.05 -32.19
CA ILE A 650 5.96 -13.67 -31.34
C ILE A 650 4.56 -13.43 -31.91
N SER A 651 4.32 -12.26 -32.52
CA SER A 651 3.04 -11.94 -33.17
C SER A 651 2.64 -12.96 -34.24
N GLN A 652 3.59 -13.56 -34.96
CA GLN A 652 3.34 -14.56 -35.99
C GLN A 652 2.94 -15.92 -35.40
N ILE A 653 3.42 -16.22 -34.18
CA ILE A 653 3.06 -17.46 -33.45
C ILE A 653 1.59 -17.40 -33.06
N ARG A 654 1.11 -16.23 -32.61
CA ARG A 654 -0.31 -16.03 -32.26
C ARG A 654 -1.23 -16.37 -33.43
N ASP A 655 -0.86 -16.01 -34.66
CA ASP A 655 -1.72 -16.24 -35.84
C ASP A 655 -1.90 -17.74 -36.16
N THR A 656 -0.94 -18.59 -35.76
CA THR A 656 -1.01 -20.05 -35.92
C THR A 656 -1.49 -20.80 -34.67
N PHE A 657 -1.64 -20.09 -33.54
CA PHE A 657 -2.10 -20.67 -32.28
C PHE A 657 -3.55 -21.19 -32.38
N ARG A 658 -3.75 -22.46 -32.05
CA ARG A 658 -5.07 -23.12 -32.05
C ARG A 658 -5.24 -23.95 -30.79
N ILE A 659 -6.40 -23.81 -30.16
CA ILE A 659 -6.90 -24.67 -29.09
C ILE A 659 -7.56 -25.88 -29.76
N GLN A 660 -7.26 -27.08 -29.27
CA GLN A 660 -7.81 -28.35 -29.77
C GLN A 660 -9.23 -28.57 -29.22
N SER A 661 -10.12 -27.64 -29.52
CA SER A 661 -11.53 -27.69 -29.15
C SER A 661 -12.37 -27.01 -30.22
N ASP A 662 -13.54 -27.58 -30.52
CA ASP A 662 -14.47 -27.05 -31.51
C ASP A 662 -15.24 -25.82 -30.99
N THR A 663 -15.26 -25.61 -29.67
CA THR A 663 -15.92 -24.46 -29.01
C THR A 663 -14.97 -23.31 -28.71
N ALA A 664 -13.68 -23.45 -29.06
CA ALA A 664 -12.66 -22.44 -28.82
C ALA A 664 -12.92 -21.14 -29.56
N LYS A 665 -12.66 -20.02 -28.88
CA LYS A 665 -12.78 -18.66 -29.40
C LYS A 665 -11.46 -17.92 -29.25
N TYR A 666 -11.22 -16.97 -30.16
CA TYR A 666 -9.93 -16.27 -30.31
C TYR A 666 -10.09 -14.73 -30.27
N ASP A 667 -11.29 -14.25 -29.97
CA ASP A 667 -11.63 -12.84 -29.73
C ASP A 667 -11.39 -12.42 -28.27
N GLY A 668 -10.71 -13.26 -27.47
CA GLY A 668 -10.48 -13.06 -26.04
C GLY A 668 -9.80 -11.73 -25.68
N TYR A 669 -9.02 -11.17 -26.61
CA TYR A 669 -8.36 -9.87 -26.45
C TYR A 669 -9.32 -8.67 -26.44
N GLU A 670 -10.55 -8.85 -26.91
CA GLU A 670 -11.61 -7.82 -26.88
C GLU A 670 -12.37 -7.77 -25.55
N PHE A 671 -12.19 -8.78 -24.70
CA PHE A 671 -12.85 -8.88 -23.40
C PHE A 671 -11.94 -8.36 -22.27
N VAL A 672 -12.56 -7.95 -21.17
CA VAL A 672 -11.88 -7.82 -19.88
C VAL A 672 -11.76 -9.20 -19.21
N PHE A 673 -12.86 -9.97 -19.22
CA PHE A 673 -12.90 -11.30 -18.60
C PHE A 673 -13.62 -12.31 -19.52
N PRO A 674 -12.94 -12.91 -20.51
CA PRO A 674 -13.54 -13.90 -21.42
C PRO A 674 -14.36 -15.00 -20.73
N ASN A 675 -13.89 -15.48 -19.58
CA ASN A 675 -14.49 -16.56 -18.79
C ASN A 675 -15.47 -16.09 -17.69
N SER A 676 -15.83 -14.80 -17.61
CA SER A 676 -16.73 -14.27 -16.55
C SER A 676 -18.16 -14.80 -16.58
N SER A 677 -18.57 -15.49 -17.66
CA SER A 677 -19.84 -16.22 -17.72
C SER A 677 -19.76 -17.63 -17.11
N HIS A 678 -18.55 -18.14 -16.83
CA HIS A 678 -18.30 -19.49 -16.33
C HIS A 678 -17.56 -19.51 -14.97
N SER A 679 -16.69 -18.51 -14.72
CA SER A 679 -15.85 -18.43 -13.52
C SER A 679 -16.23 -17.25 -12.63
N MET A 680 -16.31 -17.49 -11.32
CA MET A 680 -16.56 -16.43 -10.34
C MET A 680 -15.31 -15.57 -10.16
N LEU A 681 -15.50 -14.25 -10.21
CA LEU A 681 -14.47 -13.25 -9.94
C LEU A 681 -14.18 -13.19 -8.44
N GLN A 682 -12.93 -12.91 -8.10
CA GLN A 682 -12.52 -12.63 -6.73
C GLN A 682 -12.19 -11.13 -6.58
N GLU A 683 -12.24 -10.61 -5.35
CA GLU A 683 -11.88 -9.20 -5.11
C GLU A 683 -10.53 -8.79 -5.72
N PRO A 684 -9.45 -9.60 -5.61
CA PRO A 684 -8.14 -9.28 -6.19
C PRO A 684 -8.15 -9.09 -7.70
N ASP A 685 -9.03 -9.79 -8.43
CA ASP A 685 -9.16 -9.68 -9.90
C ASP A 685 -9.61 -8.27 -10.32
N LEU A 686 -10.19 -7.50 -9.40
CA LEU A 686 -10.74 -6.18 -9.66
C LEU A 686 -9.82 -5.04 -9.21
N TRP A 687 -8.76 -5.31 -8.43
CA TRP A 687 -7.94 -4.26 -7.79
C TRP A 687 -7.10 -3.46 -8.79
N ASN A 688 -6.63 -4.10 -9.86
CA ASN A 688 -5.79 -3.46 -10.87
C ASN A 688 -6.59 -2.83 -12.03
N LEU A 689 -7.92 -2.99 -12.03
CA LEU A 689 -8.78 -2.41 -13.05
C LEU A 689 -9.15 -0.96 -12.72
N SER A 690 -9.05 -0.07 -13.72
CA SER A 690 -9.53 1.29 -13.59
C SER A 690 -11.06 1.33 -13.50
N ALA A 691 -11.63 2.43 -12.97
CA ALA A 691 -13.10 2.60 -12.92
C ALA A 691 -13.77 2.43 -14.30
N GLY A 692 -13.09 2.88 -15.37
CA GLY A 692 -13.54 2.65 -16.74
C GLY A 692 -13.53 1.18 -17.14
N ARG A 693 -12.45 0.44 -16.81
CA ARG A 693 -12.38 -1.01 -17.08
C ARG A 693 -13.39 -1.81 -16.27
N LEU A 694 -13.63 -1.46 -15.00
CA LEU A 694 -14.71 -2.06 -14.20
C LEU A 694 -16.09 -1.80 -14.80
N ARG A 695 -16.30 -0.59 -15.35
CA ARG A 695 -17.54 -0.26 -16.06
C ARG A 695 -17.71 -1.12 -17.31
N ILE A 696 -16.66 -1.33 -18.09
CA ILE A 696 -16.70 -2.24 -19.23
C ILE A 696 -16.96 -3.68 -18.77
N ALA A 697 -16.18 -4.22 -17.83
CA ALA A 697 -16.31 -5.60 -17.34
C ALA A 697 -17.73 -5.94 -16.86
N LYS A 698 -18.37 -5.02 -16.12
CA LYS A 698 -19.77 -5.20 -15.71
C LYS A 698 -20.72 -5.26 -16.91
N ASN A 699 -20.58 -4.31 -17.84
CA ASN A 699 -21.47 -4.21 -18.99
C ASN A 699 -21.19 -5.27 -20.04
N GLU A 700 -19.99 -5.86 -20.07
CA GLU A 700 -19.62 -7.00 -20.90
C GLU A 700 -20.53 -8.20 -20.63
N ILE A 701 -20.81 -8.47 -19.35
CA ILE A 701 -21.73 -9.54 -18.95
C ILE A 701 -23.13 -9.32 -19.56
N TYR A 702 -23.68 -8.11 -19.47
CA TYR A 702 -24.96 -7.80 -20.11
C TYR A 702 -24.89 -7.83 -21.64
N ALA A 703 -23.77 -7.39 -22.22
CA ALA A 703 -23.56 -7.35 -23.66
C ALA A 703 -23.55 -8.75 -24.28
N ARG A 704 -23.03 -9.76 -23.57
CA ARG A 704 -23.04 -11.18 -24.01
C ARG A 704 -24.45 -11.71 -24.25
N HIS A 705 -25.44 -11.15 -23.56
CA HIS A 705 -26.85 -11.50 -23.69
C HIS A 705 -27.61 -10.56 -24.64
N GLY A 706 -26.91 -9.78 -25.46
CA GLY A 706 -27.50 -8.93 -26.49
C GLY A 706 -28.16 -7.65 -25.98
N ARG A 707 -27.87 -7.23 -24.75
CA ARG A 707 -28.41 -5.98 -24.18
C ARG A 707 -27.85 -4.75 -24.90
N LEU A 708 -28.73 -3.85 -25.31
CA LEU A 708 -28.38 -2.50 -25.78
C LEU A 708 -28.12 -1.55 -24.60
N PHE A 709 -27.43 -0.44 -24.86
CA PHE A 709 -27.03 0.53 -23.85
C PHE A 709 -27.54 1.92 -24.20
N THR A 710 -28.22 2.58 -23.25
CA THR A 710 -28.65 3.98 -23.37
C THR A 710 -27.48 4.95 -23.35
N ASP A 711 -26.35 4.53 -22.81
CA ASP A 711 -25.13 5.32 -22.76
C ASP A 711 -24.36 5.19 -24.08
N GLU A 712 -24.14 6.32 -24.74
CA GLU A 712 -23.53 6.38 -26.07
C GLU A 712 -22.09 5.84 -26.09
N GLU A 713 -21.32 6.04 -25.02
CA GLU A 713 -19.94 5.54 -24.95
C GLU A 713 -19.91 4.02 -24.83
N LEU A 714 -20.78 3.43 -24.00
CA LEU A 714 -20.90 1.98 -23.86
C LEU A 714 -21.41 1.34 -25.15
N GLN A 715 -22.45 1.91 -25.76
CA GLN A 715 -22.97 1.37 -27.01
C GLN A 715 -21.92 1.44 -28.12
N LYS A 716 -21.20 2.56 -28.25
CA LYS A 716 -20.12 2.71 -29.22
C LYS A 716 -18.98 1.72 -28.95
N TYR A 717 -18.64 1.48 -27.68
CA TYR A 717 -17.60 0.52 -27.31
C TYR A 717 -17.98 -0.90 -27.72
N PHE A 718 -19.15 -1.41 -27.31
CA PHE A 718 -19.55 -2.78 -27.64
C PHE A 718 -19.85 -2.97 -29.13
N ASN A 719 -20.31 -1.94 -29.85
CA ASN A 719 -20.44 -2.00 -31.32
C ASN A 719 -19.10 -2.20 -32.06
N GLN A 720 -17.95 -1.99 -31.40
CA GLN A 720 -16.63 -2.27 -31.96
C GLN A 720 -16.17 -3.71 -31.66
N CYS A 721 -16.83 -4.42 -30.75
CA CYS A 721 -16.51 -5.80 -30.42
C CYS A 721 -17.13 -6.74 -31.47
N SER A 722 -16.33 -7.64 -32.00
CA SER A 722 -16.73 -8.59 -33.05
C SER A 722 -17.75 -9.62 -32.58
N TRP A 723 -17.81 -9.87 -31.27
CA TRP A 723 -18.71 -10.84 -30.63
C TRP A 723 -20.05 -10.26 -30.17
N TYR A 724 -20.24 -8.94 -30.21
CA TYR A 724 -21.41 -8.30 -29.63
C TYR A 724 -22.58 -8.19 -30.62
N GLU A 725 -23.73 -8.74 -30.24
CA GLU A 725 -24.98 -8.69 -31.02
C GLU A 725 -26.11 -8.02 -30.21
N GLY A 726 -26.16 -6.68 -30.22
CA GLY A 726 -27.19 -5.90 -29.51
C GLY A 726 -28.59 -6.03 -30.14
N THR A 727 -29.49 -6.76 -29.49
CA THR A 727 -30.86 -7.04 -29.97
C THR A 727 -31.96 -6.73 -28.95
N ILE A 728 -31.62 -6.64 -27.67
CA ILE A 728 -32.58 -6.47 -26.56
C ILE A 728 -32.50 -5.03 -26.05
N ALA A 729 -33.64 -4.32 -26.05
CA ALA A 729 -33.69 -2.97 -25.51
C ALA A 729 -33.36 -2.96 -23.99
N PRO A 730 -32.75 -1.89 -23.45
CA PRO A 730 -32.36 -1.80 -22.05
C PRO A 730 -33.49 -2.11 -21.05
N GLU A 731 -34.71 -1.70 -21.39
CA GLU A 731 -35.96 -1.88 -20.63
C GLU A 731 -36.55 -3.29 -20.70
N ASP A 732 -36.24 -4.04 -21.77
CA ASP A 732 -36.74 -5.40 -21.99
C ASP A 732 -35.79 -6.48 -21.48
N PHE A 733 -34.59 -6.09 -21.02
CA PHE A 733 -33.61 -7.01 -20.45
C PHE A 733 -34.04 -7.49 -19.06
N LEU A 734 -34.21 -8.80 -18.91
CA LEU A 734 -34.64 -9.41 -17.65
C LEU A 734 -33.45 -10.04 -16.91
N GLU A 735 -33.38 -9.82 -15.60
CA GLU A 735 -32.27 -10.32 -14.76
C GLU A 735 -32.14 -11.85 -14.73
N ASN A 736 -33.22 -12.57 -15.07
CA ASN A 736 -33.23 -14.04 -15.17
C ASN A 736 -32.55 -14.56 -16.44
N MET A 737 -32.15 -13.68 -17.38
CA MET A 737 -31.31 -14.02 -18.54
C MET A 737 -29.86 -14.28 -18.11
N LEU A 738 -29.44 -13.72 -16.97
CA LEU A 738 -28.12 -13.95 -16.40
C LEU A 738 -28.06 -15.28 -15.65
N ASN A 739 -26.90 -15.92 -15.61
CA ASN A 739 -26.68 -17.07 -14.73
C ASN A 739 -26.23 -16.66 -13.31
N GLU A 740 -26.07 -17.63 -12.41
CA GLU A 740 -25.67 -17.35 -11.01
C GLU A 740 -24.29 -16.71 -10.89
N THR A 741 -23.31 -17.22 -11.65
CA THR A 741 -21.95 -16.69 -11.73
C THR A 741 -21.94 -15.24 -12.22
N GLU A 742 -22.70 -14.93 -13.26
CA GLU A 742 -22.81 -13.59 -13.84
C GLU A 742 -23.44 -12.59 -12.85
N ARG A 743 -24.51 -12.99 -12.16
CA ARG A 743 -25.12 -12.16 -11.11
C ARG A 743 -24.17 -11.92 -9.93
N PHE A 744 -23.40 -12.94 -9.55
CA PHE A 744 -22.37 -12.80 -8.52
C PHE A 744 -21.29 -11.81 -8.97
N ASN A 745 -20.75 -11.99 -10.17
CA ASN A 745 -19.69 -11.15 -10.75
C ASN A 745 -20.14 -9.69 -10.90
N ILE A 746 -21.38 -9.44 -11.36
CA ILE A 746 -21.94 -8.09 -11.44
C ILE A 746 -22.00 -7.44 -10.06
N ARG A 747 -22.47 -8.16 -9.02
CA ARG A 747 -22.54 -7.62 -7.65
C ARG A 747 -21.16 -7.25 -7.14
N LEU A 748 -20.18 -8.14 -7.29
CA LEU A 748 -18.80 -7.91 -6.86
C LEU A 748 -18.18 -6.70 -7.57
N ILE A 749 -18.34 -6.59 -8.90
CA ILE A 749 -17.85 -5.43 -9.66
C ILE A 749 -18.53 -4.14 -9.21
N GLN A 750 -19.84 -4.16 -8.93
CA GLN A 750 -20.56 -3.00 -8.42
C GLN A 750 -20.09 -2.57 -7.03
N GLU A 751 -19.76 -3.50 -6.15
CA GLU A 751 -19.19 -3.21 -4.84
C GLU A 751 -17.81 -2.55 -4.98
N GLN A 752 -16.96 -3.05 -5.87
CA GLN A 752 -15.68 -2.43 -6.16
C GLN A 752 -15.84 -1.03 -6.78
N GLN A 753 -16.85 -0.79 -7.62
CA GLN A 753 -17.14 0.54 -8.18
C GLN A 753 -17.57 1.58 -7.13
N LYS A 754 -18.02 1.15 -5.94
CA LYS A 754 -18.43 2.04 -4.84
C LYS A 754 -17.26 2.43 -3.93
N LYS A 755 -16.18 1.63 -3.91
CA LYS A 755 -14.94 1.90 -3.15
C LYS A 755 -14.14 3.01 -3.85
#